data_AF-A4YPA7-F1
#
_entry.id   AF-A4YPA7-F1
#
_cell.length_a   1.000
_cell.length_b   1.000
_cell.length_c   1.000
_cell.angle_alpha   90.00
_cell.angle_beta   90.00
_cell.angle_gamma   90.00
#
_symmetry.space_group_name_H-M   'P 1'
#
loop_
_entity.id
_entity.type
_entity.pdbx_description
1 polymer ?
#
loop_
_entity_poly.entity_id
_entity_poly.type
_entity_poly.pdbx_seq_one_letter_code
_entity_poly.pdbx_strand_id
1 'polypeptide(L)'
;MQLSVLLDRSRPETLTAQMVDQIRDAIRSARIAPGARLPSSRLLSDQLNVSRNTIVRAYDLLIMEGLVESRPASGVYVTERLPPAAREPGNVTRLPARTLMPMPLRAARGPASSHPPQKRLLHDFCPGRPAAELFPIKAWRRLLTHHLPHGGSVGLTTDGDVAGVPALRTAIAQHLAAARGIAADPSRIVIVSGVQDAVTLMSRLFLARGQLAVVEDPGAEGPALSFEAAGAELGFVGVDQDGLLPDELPQRPASLLYATPAHQFPTGATLSARRRAELIDWARRFGCYLIEDDYDCDIRYHGSHLPPLAALAPDCTVHVGSFTASLGAGLRLGYMVVPEPIAAAVIAEKTLLTHGSSWLEQATLADFMHSGAYANHLLRVRAHYRDSRDALIAALRGHFGDVSVDGEAGGLHLIWHLPPGIPDAVTVEALARRARIGVYSLGSARVRFRQRGALTSRALMLGYAALSPRQIEKGIARLSDVIDDAIDDPATDMSALFADQFAPPRVPAPEPKLAPRHRQQPALRRPREPRAMSTPSFARQGVAPMPVLTSIYRYPIKGLSAQPLSSVMLEAKKPFPHDRVFALVRPGAPYDLAQPRWGKKGLFVMLMLEETLARVRTSLDVETSRLVVTQDNHALITADLNDAGGRSALEQLIWQLVPQLRGAPTLVRTRDGHFMDKPDNVISLINLATLRSLESQWGISIDPLRFRANLYIDGARPWEEFDWVGHDIRIGDALFRVDRRNGRCGATNVDPHTGRRDLDIPGSLRAAFGHKELGVYLIAREGGEVTVGQQVTPPAVPQSVSYHSRLVPPSGTQPFICRGCYYIYDPAAGQPEQGVAPGTAFAAIPLSWRCPDCGTDKSTFRPHLPGTRSAVP
;
A
#
# COMPACT_ATOMS: atom_id res chain seq x y z
N MET A 1 21.24 17.11 -35.01
CA MET A 1 20.19 16.18 -35.50
C MET A 1 20.65 15.62 -36.83
N GLN A 2 20.59 14.31 -37.04
CA GLN A 2 20.71 13.71 -38.37
C GLN A 2 19.30 13.48 -38.92
N LEU A 3 19.03 13.94 -40.14
CA LEU A 3 17.74 13.69 -40.81
C LEU A 3 17.88 12.47 -41.72
N SER A 4 17.06 11.44 -41.50
CA SER A 4 17.02 10.28 -42.39
C SER A 4 16.16 10.62 -43.61
N VAL A 5 16.81 11.06 -44.68
CA VAL A 5 16.18 11.36 -45.98
C VAL A 5 16.82 10.46 -47.03
N LEU A 6 15.99 9.71 -47.76
CA LEU A 6 16.44 8.83 -48.83
C LEU A 6 16.34 9.57 -50.16
N LEU A 7 17.47 9.72 -50.85
CA LEU A 7 17.53 10.36 -52.15
C LEU A 7 17.73 9.32 -53.24
N ASP A 8 16.85 9.32 -54.23
CA ASP A 8 16.91 8.42 -55.36
C ASP A 8 17.08 9.22 -56.66
N ARG A 9 18.27 9.15 -57.25
CA ARG A 9 18.60 9.88 -58.50
C ARG A 9 17.97 9.26 -59.75
N SER A 10 17.40 8.05 -59.65
CA SER A 10 16.74 7.38 -60.77
C SER A 10 15.29 7.81 -60.96
N ARG A 11 14.74 8.51 -59.97
CA ARG A 11 13.37 9.01 -59.99
C ARG A 11 13.23 10.29 -60.83
N PRO A 12 12.07 10.51 -61.47
CA PRO A 12 11.83 11.70 -62.29
C PRO A 12 11.75 12.99 -61.45
N GLU A 13 11.47 12.91 -60.15
CA GLU A 13 11.42 14.10 -59.27
C GLU A 13 12.82 14.61 -58.90
N THR A 14 12.95 15.94 -58.83
CA THR A 14 14.21 16.57 -58.38
C THR A 14 14.56 16.16 -56.94
N LEU A 15 15.86 16.08 -56.64
CA LEU A 15 16.34 15.81 -55.27
C LEU A 15 15.76 16.80 -54.25
N THR A 16 15.56 18.06 -54.63
CA THR A 16 14.89 19.06 -53.79
C THR A 16 13.47 18.64 -53.44
N ALA A 17 12.67 18.20 -54.41
CA ALA A 17 11.29 17.76 -54.19
C ALA A 17 11.23 16.53 -53.26
N GLN A 18 12.10 15.54 -53.51
CA GLN A 18 12.18 14.34 -52.68
C GLN A 18 12.51 14.65 -51.21
N MET A 19 13.37 15.65 -50.95
CA MET A 19 13.67 16.10 -49.58
C MET A 19 12.52 16.86 -48.96
N VAL A 20 11.89 17.76 -49.71
CA VAL A 20 10.74 18.54 -49.23
C VAL A 20 9.61 17.59 -48.82
N ASP A 21 9.27 16.61 -49.65
CA ASP A 21 8.20 15.66 -49.36
C ASP A 21 8.47 14.83 -48.10
N GLN A 22 9.68 14.29 -47.97
CA GLN A 22 10.05 13.48 -46.80
C GLN A 22 10.12 14.30 -45.51
N ILE A 23 10.64 15.53 -45.56
CA ILE A 23 10.69 16.42 -44.40
C ILE A 23 9.29 16.91 -44.04
N ARG A 24 8.47 17.25 -45.04
CA ARG A 24 7.06 17.61 -44.87
C ARG A 24 6.28 16.48 -44.19
N ASP A 25 6.44 15.24 -44.67
CA ASP A 25 5.77 14.08 -44.10
C ASP A 25 6.25 13.79 -42.68
N ALA A 26 7.54 13.96 -42.41
CA ALA A 26 8.08 13.79 -41.06
C ALA A 26 7.55 14.86 -40.08
N ILE A 27 7.38 16.10 -40.52
CA ILE A 27 6.75 17.17 -39.73
C ILE A 27 5.25 16.87 -39.51
N ARG A 28 4.51 16.53 -40.58
CA ARG A 28 3.05 16.28 -40.51
C ARG A 28 2.68 15.05 -39.69
N SER A 29 3.49 14.00 -39.74
CA SER A 29 3.32 12.77 -38.94
C SER A 29 3.85 12.89 -37.51
N ALA A 30 4.29 14.09 -37.09
CA ALA A 30 4.88 14.37 -35.78
C ALA A 30 6.16 13.56 -35.47
N ARG A 31 6.86 13.04 -36.50
CA ARG A 31 8.20 12.46 -36.35
C ARG A 31 9.26 13.53 -36.09
N ILE A 32 9.04 14.75 -36.59
CA ILE A 32 9.81 15.95 -36.21
C ILE A 32 8.86 16.88 -35.46
N ALA A 33 9.15 17.14 -34.18
CA ALA A 33 8.28 17.90 -33.31
C ALA A 33 8.23 19.40 -33.71
N PRO A 34 7.10 20.08 -33.47
CA PRO A 34 7.03 21.55 -33.54
C PRO A 34 8.11 22.19 -32.66
N GLY A 35 8.72 23.28 -33.13
CA GLY A 35 9.82 23.96 -32.45
C GLY A 35 11.19 23.26 -32.59
N ALA A 36 11.27 22.09 -33.22
CA ALA A 36 12.54 21.39 -33.41
C ALA A 36 13.45 22.14 -34.39
N ARG A 37 14.74 22.24 -34.06
CA ARG A 37 15.77 22.83 -34.94
C ARG A 37 16.18 21.83 -36.02
N LEU A 38 16.06 22.21 -37.29
CA LEU A 38 16.57 21.43 -38.41
C LEU A 38 18.11 21.52 -38.51
N PRO A 39 18.79 20.53 -39.14
CA PRO A 39 20.23 20.59 -39.37
C PRO A 39 20.60 21.80 -40.21
N SER A 40 21.82 22.34 -40.04
CA SER A 40 22.29 23.43 -40.90
C SER A 40 22.41 22.97 -42.36
N SER A 41 22.29 23.90 -43.32
CA SER A 41 22.39 23.54 -44.74
C SER A 41 23.74 22.93 -45.12
N ARG A 42 24.81 23.26 -44.38
CA ARG A 42 26.14 22.63 -44.52
C ARG A 42 26.12 21.19 -44.00
N LEU A 43 25.64 20.99 -42.77
CA LEU A 43 25.59 19.67 -42.14
C LEU A 43 24.72 18.68 -42.94
N LEU A 44 23.57 19.13 -43.47
CA LEU A 44 22.69 18.26 -44.25
C LEU A 44 23.24 18.01 -45.67
N SER A 45 23.97 18.97 -46.24
CA SER A 45 24.67 18.81 -47.52
C SER A 45 25.75 17.75 -47.42
N ASP A 46 26.55 17.78 -46.34
CA ASP A 46 27.58 16.77 -46.05
C ASP A 46 26.94 15.40 -45.79
N GLN A 47 25.85 15.38 -45.02
CA GLN A 47 25.15 14.13 -44.66
C GLN A 47 24.54 13.43 -45.89
N LEU A 48 23.95 14.18 -46.82
CA LEU A 48 23.24 13.62 -47.99
C LEU A 48 24.10 13.59 -49.26
N ASN A 49 25.35 14.08 -49.20
CA ASN A 49 26.26 14.21 -50.34
C ASN A 49 25.59 14.89 -51.57
N VAL A 50 24.96 16.04 -51.33
CA VAL A 50 24.32 16.88 -52.35
C VAL A 50 24.79 18.32 -52.22
N SER A 51 24.61 19.11 -53.29
CA SER A 51 24.99 20.52 -53.26
C SER A 51 24.24 21.27 -52.14
N ARG A 52 24.95 22.18 -51.45
CA ARG A 52 24.35 23.05 -50.43
C ARG A 52 23.16 23.85 -50.96
N ASN A 53 23.19 24.25 -52.24
CA ASN A 53 22.10 24.96 -52.90
C ASN A 53 20.82 24.12 -52.99
N THR A 54 20.93 22.80 -53.14
CA THR A 54 19.79 21.88 -53.14
C THR A 54 19.10 21.86 -51.77
N ILE A 55 19.88 21.87 -50.69
CA ILE A 55 19.36 21.93 -49.31
C ILE A 55 18.71 23.28 -49.03
N VAL A 56 19.37 24.38 -49.41
CA VAL A 56 18.85 25.75 -49.21
C VAL A 56 17.50 25.90 -49.91
N ARG A 57 17.38 25.45 -51.17
CA ARG A 57 16.11 25.46 -51.90
C ARG A 57 15.01 24.63 -51.23
N ALA A 58 15.35 23.47 -50.66
CA ALA A 58 14.37 22.65 -49.95
C ALA A 58 13.88 23.36 -48.67
N TYR A 59 14.78 24.02 -47.93
CA TYR A 59 14.39 24.81 -46.77
C TYR A 59 13.57 26.04 -47.14
N ASP A 60 13.93 26.75 -48.21
CA ASP A 60 13.16 27.91 -48.69
C ASP A 60 11.72 27.51 -49.06
N LEU A 61 11.52 26.36 -49.72
CA LEU A 61 10.19 25.83 -50.02
C LEU A 61 9.40 25.48 -48.76
N LEU A 62 10.03 24.83 -47.77
CA LEU A 62 9.39 24.53 -46.50
C LEU A 62 9.06 25.79 -45.68
N ILE A 63 9.87 26.86 -45.81
CA ILE A 63 9.62 28.18 -45.22
C ILE A 63 8.41 28.83 -45.90
N MET A 64 8.34 28.79 -47.23
CA MET A 64 7.19 29.30 -47.99
C MET A 64 5.89 28.57 -47.64
N GLU A 65 5.95 27.27 -47.36
CA GLU A 65 4.81 26.47 -46.89
C GLU A 65 4.43 26.74 -45.42
N GLY A 66 5.21 27.54 -44.69
CA GLY A 66 5.00 27.83 -43.28
C GLY A 66 5.25 26.65 -42.34
N LEU A 67 5.85 25.56 -42.82
CA LEU A 67 6.16 24.37 -42.03
C LEU A 67 7.41 24.57 -41.16
N VAL A 68 8.31 25.45 -41.61
CA VAL A 68 9.51 25.85 -40.87
C VAL A 68 9.70 27.36 -40.95
N GLU A 69 10.43 27.92 -40.01
CA GLU A 69 10.77 29.34 -39.93
C GLU A 69 12.28 29.52 -39.81
N SER A 70 12.81 30.56 -40.45
CA SER A 70 14.22 30.94 -40.34
C SER A 70 14.36 32.00 -39.25
N ARG A 71 15.18 31.70 -38.23
CA ARG A 71 15.52 32.62 -37.15
C ARG A 71 16.92 33.21 -37.42
N PRO A 72 17.08 34.54 -37.57
CA PRO A 72 18.36 35.18 -37.86
C PRO A 72 19.46 34.74 -36.87
N ALA A 73 20.64 34.39 -37.39
CA ALA A 73 21.79 33.87 -36.63
C ALA A 73 21.54 32.61 -35.76
N SER A 74 20.35 32.00 -35.82
CA SER A 74 19.94 30.90 -34.96
C SER A 74 19.64 29.61 -35.75
N GLY A 75 19.12 29.70 -36.97
CA GLY A 75 18.92 28.56 -37.87
C GLY A 75 17.46 28.35 -38.27
N VAL A 76 17.15 27.17 -38.81
CA VAL A 76 15.79 26.83 -39.30
C VAL A 76 15.09 25.94 -38.27
N TYR A 77 13.85 26.27 -37.93
CA TYR A 77 13.05 25.61 -36.89
C TYR A 77 11.68 25.21 -37.43
N VAL A 78 11.12 24.09 -36.99
CA VAL A 78 9.72 23.73 -37.32
C VAL A 78 8.77 24.71 -36.63
N THR A 79 7.81 25.26 -37.36
CA THR A 79 6.86 26.26 -36.84
C THR A 79 6.02 25.69 -35.69
N GLU A 80 5.79 26.47 -34.62
CA GLU A 80 4.99 26.03 -33.47
C GLU A 80 3.49 25.89 -33.78
N ARG A 81 2.99 26.71 -34.71
CA ARG A 81 1.62 26.63 -35.24
C ARG A 81 1.63 25.97 -36.60
N LEU A 82 1.68 24.65 -36.64
CA LEU A 82 1.46 23.91 -37.88
C LEU A 82 0.00 24.12 -38.36
N PRO A 83 -0.26 24.30 -39.66
CA PRO A 83 -1.61 24.30 -40.21
C PRO A 83 -2.34 23.02 -39.77
N PRO A 84 -3.63 23.08 -39.37
CA PRO A 84 -4.36 21.88 -38.97
C PRO A 84 -4.33 20.88 -40.14
N ALA A 85 -3.61 19.77 -39.95
CA ALA A 85 -3.65 18.68 -40.91
C ALA A 85 -5.12 18.22 -41.00
N ALA A 86 -5.64 18.12 -42.23
CA ALA A 86 -6.96 17.56 -42.49
C ALA A 86 -7.00 16.12 -41.95
N ARG A 87 -7.40 15.97 -40.70
CA ARG A 87 -7.82 14.71 -40.10
C ARG A 87 -9.21 14.43 -40.64
N GLU A 88 -9.30 13.78 -41.78
CA GLU A 88 -10.44 12.93 -42.09
C GLU A 88 -10.51 11.86 -40.99
N PRO A 89 -11.58 11.80 -40.17
CA PRO A 89 -11.80 10.70 -39.26
C PRO A 89 -12.28 9.50 -40.09
N GLY A 90 -11.34 8.87 -40.79
CA GLY A 90 -11.54 7.57 -41.40
C GLY A 90 -11.91 6.59 -40.31
N ASN A 91 -13.17 6.18 -40.32
CA ASN A 91 -13.73 5.13 -39.48
C ASN A 91 -12.96 3.84 -39.76
N VAL A 92 -11.87 3.60 -39.04
CA VAL A 92 -11.17 2.33 -39.07
C VAL A 92 -12.02 1.36 -38.28
N THR A 93 -12.98 0.75 -38.98
CA THR A 93 -13.53 -0.54 -38.60
C THR A 93 -12.35 -1.42 -38.22
N ARG A 94 -12.25 -1.81 -36.93
CA ARG A 94 -11.30 -2.81 -36.46
C ARG A 94 -11.55 -4.09 -37.25
N LEU A 95 -10.85 -4.27 -38.35
CA LEU A 95 -10.64 -5.58 -38.92
C LEU A 95 -9.77 -6.35 -37.91
N PRO A 96 -10.11 -7.62 -37.59
CA PRO A 96 -9.29 -8.43 -36.71
C PRO A 96 -7.90 -8.56 -37.35
N ALA A 97 -6.86 -8.33 -36.55
CA ALA A 97 -5.49 -8.45 -37.00
C ALA A 97 -5.24 -9.87 -37.54
N ARG A 98 -5.24 -10.01 -38.88
CA ARG A 98 -4.63 -11.16 -39.53
C ARG A 98 -3.13 -11.03 -39.30
N THR A 99 -2.60 -11.78 -38.35
CA THR A 99 -1.17 -11.97 -38.12
C THR A 99 -0.53 -12.52 -39.40
N LEU A 100 0.32 -11.71 -40.02
CA LEU A 100 1.08 -12.04 -41.25
C LEU A 100 2.35 -12.89 -40.99
N MET A 101 2.42 -13.64 -39.87
CA MET A 101 3.55 -14.51 -39.54
C MET A 101 3.02 -15.89 -39.06
N PRO A 102 3.07 -16.95 -39.88
CA PRO A 102 2.50 -18.26 -39.58
C PRO A 102 3.38 -19.18 -38.71
N MET A 103 4.49 -18.68 -38.15
CA MET A 103 5.34 -19.49 -37.26
C MET A 103 4.65 -19.68 -35.89
N PRO A 104 4.66 -20.90 -35.33
CA PRO A 104 4.11 -21.13 -33.99
C PRO A 104 4.99 -20.41 -32.97
N LEU A 105 4.56 -19.22 -32.54
CA LEU A 105 5.13 -18.55 -31.38
C LEU A 105 4.86 -19.45 -30.17
N ARG A 106 5.91 -20.01 -29.56
CA ARG A 106 5.76 -20.74 -28.30
C ARG A 106 5.13 -19.78 -27.28
N ALA A 107 4.05 -20.22 -26.64
CA ALA A 107 3.43 -19.47 -25.55
C ALA A 107 4.40 -19.44 -24.36
N ALA A 108 5.28 -18.44 -24.33
CA ALA A 108 6.20 -18.23 -23.21
C ALA A 108 5.38 -17.88 -21.97
N ARG A 109 5.38 -18.77 -20.97
CA ARG A 109 4.84 -18.49 -19.65
C ARG A 109 5.97 -17.96 -18.80
N GLY A 110 5.98 -16.64 -18.59
CA GLY A 110 6.82 -16.02 -17.58
C GLY A 110 6.04 -15.86 -16.27
N PRO A 111 6.73 -15.76 -15.14
CA PRO A 111 6.09 -15.28 -13.91
C PRO A 111 5.42 -13.94 -14.21
N ALA A 112 4.15 -13.80 -13.84
CA ALA A 112 3.44 -12.55 -14.06
C ALA A 112 4.19 -11.40 -13.37
N SER A 113 4.34 -10.26 -14.04
CA SER A 113 4.86 -9.04 -13.41
C SER A 113 3.81 -8.47 -12.45
N SER A 114 3.55 -9.16 -11.35
CA SER A 114 2.51 -8.86 -10.36
C SER A 114 3.03 -7.97 -9.23
N HIS A 115 3.93 -7.03 -9.51
CA HIS A 115 4.08 -5.90 -8.62
C HIS A 115 3.05 -4.86 -9.06
N PRO A 116 1.89 -4.71 -8.36
CA PRO A 116 1.04 -3.56 -8.63
C PRO A 116 1.91 -2.30 -8.52
N PRO A 117 1.65 -1.24 -9.31
CA PRO A 117 2.42 -0.01 -9.22
C PRO A 117 2.44 0.44 -7.75
N GLN A 118 3.63 0.36 -7.13
CA GLN A 118 3.86 0.48 -5.68
C GLN A 118 3.29 1.77 -5.08
N LYS A 119 2.98 2.77 -5.91
CA LYS A 119 2.45 4.10 -5.53
C LYS A 119 1.06 4.07 -4.84
N ARG A 120 0.49 2.93 -4.44
CA ARG A 120 -0.85 2.84 -3.82
C ARG A 120 -0.97 2.04 -2.52
N LEU A 121 0.04 1.31 -2.05
CA LEU A 121 -0.03 0.56 -0.79
C LEU A 121 0.61 1.37 0.35
N LEU A 122 0.02 1.32 1.55
CA LEU A 122 0.50 1.99 2.77
C LEU A 122 1.42 1.09 3.61
N HIS A 123 1.05 -0.18 3.73
CA HIS A 123 1.79 -1.21 4.43
C HIS A 123 1.86 -2.42 3.51
N ASP A 124 3.05 -2.79 3.06
CA ASP A 124 3.22 -3.78 2.02
C ASP A 124 4.10 -4.93 2.51
N PHE A 125 3.47 -6.05 2.83
CA PHE A 125 4.09 -7.28 3.30
C PHE A 125 4.60 -8.15 2.13
N CYS A 126 5.16 -7.53 1.09
CA CYS A 126 5.71 -8.23 -0.06
C CYS A 126 6.84 -9.18 0.37
N PRO A 127 6.75 -10.48 0.07
CA PRO A 127 7.77 -11.44 0.46
C PRO A 127 9.10 -11.19 -0.25
N GLY A 128 10.19 -11.58 0.41
CA GLY A 128 11.55 -11.54 -0.15
C GLY A 128 12.15 -10.14 -0.36
N ARG A 129 11.49 -9.07 0.10
CA ARG A 129 11.98 -7.69 -0.06
C ARG A 129 12.78 -7.25 1.19
N PRO A 130 14.06 -6.88 1.04
CA PRO A 130 14.83 -6.32 2.15
C PRO A 130 14.47 -4.86 2.45
N ALA A 131 14.77 -4.40 3.67
CA ALA A 131 14.67 -2.99 4.06
C ALA A 131 15.69 -2.13 3.29
N ALA A 132 15.19 -1.17 2.50
CA ALA A 132 16.02 -0.32 1.65
C ALA A 132 16.94 0.60 2.48
N GLU A 133 16.46 1.03 3.65
CA GLU A 133 17.18 1.87 4.62
C GLU A 133 18.43 1.19 5.21
N LEU A 134 18.50 -0.14 5.17
CA LEU A 134 19.67 -0.87 5.65
C LEU A 134 20.79 -0.97 4.61
N PHE A 135 20.53 -0.64 3.34
CA PHE A 135 21.54 -0.73 2.30
C PHE A 135 22.76 0.14 2.65
N PRO A 136 24.01 -0.39 2.59
CA PRO A 136 25.20 0.29 3.08
C PRO A 136 25.71 1.36 2.08
N ILE A 137 24.86 2.32 1.70
CA ILE A 137 25.08 3.26 0.59
C ILE A 137 26.37 4.07 0.72
N LYS A 138 26.77 4.45 1.95
CA LYS A 138 28.00 5.21 2.19
C LYS A 138 29.25 4.37 1.91
N ALA A 139 29.27 3.13 2.36
CA ALA A 139 30.37 2.20 2.10
C ALA A 139 30.43 1.86 0.61
N TRP A 140 29.28 1.58 0.01
CA TRP A 140 29.15 1.28 -1.42
C TRP A 140 29.66 2.42 -2.29
N ARG A 141 29.23 3.66 -2.02
CA ARG A 141 29.71 4.86 -2.74
C ARG A 141 31.22 5.02 -2.64
N ARG A 142 31.80 4.85 -1.45
CA ARG A 142 33.25 4.96 -1.23
C ARG A 142 34.03 3.94 -2.07
N LEU A 143 33.59 2.68 -2.08
CA LEU A 143 34.23 1.61 -2.84
C LEU A 143 34.08 1.81 -4.36
N LEU A 144 32.89 2.22 -4.83
CA LEU A 144 32.69 2.60 -6.23
C LEU A 144 33.65 3.71 -6.67
N THR A 145 33.76 4.79 -5.89
CA THR A 145 34.70 5.88 -6.18
C THR A 145 36.16 5.44 -6.14
N HIS A 146 36.50 4.42 -5.35
CA HIS A 146 37.85 3.84 -5.30
C HIS A 146 38.21 3.05 -6.57
N HIS A 147 37.29 2.26 -7.12
CA HIS A 147 37.53 1.41 -8.29
C HIS A 147 37.57 2.16 -9.62
N LEU A 148 36.85 3.27 -9.75
CA LEU A 148 36.84 4.07 -10.99
C LEU A 148 38.27 4.49 -11.47
N PRO A 149 39.16 5.02 -10.61
CA PRO A 149 40.53 5.33 -11.00
C PRO A 149 41.51 4.13 -11.02
N HIS A 150 41.31 3.09 -10.20
CA HIS A 150 42.30 2.01 -9.97
C HIS A 150 42.00 0.71 -10.74
N GLY A 151 41.66 0.82 -12.02
CA GLY A 151 41.32 -0.33 -12.89
C GLY A 151 40.02 -0.14 -13.68
N GLY A 152 39.27 0.93 -13.41
CA GLY A 152 37.96 1.19 -13.98
C GLY A 152 37.92 1.31 -15.50
N SER A 153 38.89 1.93 -16.16
CA SER A 153 38.87 2.01 -17.62
C SER A 153 38.97 0.62 -18.27
N VAL A 154 39.90 -0.23 -17.81
CA VAL A 154 40.09 -1.58 -18.34
C VAL A 154 38.89 -2.46 -17.99
N GLY A 155 38.54 -2.55 -16.70
CA GLY A 155 37.42 -3.38 -16.24
C GLY A 155 36.05 -2.98 -16.82
N LEU A 156 35.85 -1.72 -17.24
CA LEU A 156 34.63 -1.26 -17.91
C LEU A 156 34.63 -1.44 -19.43
N THR A 157 35.78 -1.66 -20.06
CA THR A 157 35.92 -1.70 -21.53
C THR A 157 36.34 -3.05 -22.10
N THR A 158 36.78 -3.98 -21.26
CA THR A 158 37.16 -5.34 -21.67
C THR A 158 36.17 -6.37 -21.15
N ASP A 159 35.91 -7.40 -21.95
CA ASP A 159 35.23 -8.60 -21.47
C ASP A 159 36.09 -9.28 -20.39
N GLY A 160 35.48 -9.55 -19.24
CA GLY A 160 36.12 -10.21 -18.11
C GLY A 160 36.00 -11.73 -18.17
N ASP A 161 36.47 -12.41 -17.12
CA ASP A 161 36.20 -13.83 -16.93
C ASP A 161 34.68 -14.09 -16.87
N VAL A 162 34.18 -14.97 -17.74
CA VAL A 162 32.75 -15.33 -17.82
C VAL A 162 32.24 -15.91 -16.49
N ALA A 163 33.09 -16.63 -15.75
CA ALA A 163 32.75 -17.13 -14.42
C ALA A 163 32.62 -16.00 -13.37
N GLY A 164 33.14 -14.81 -13.66
CA GLY A 164 33.06 -13.62 -12.82
C GLY A 164 34.40 -13.23 -12.19
N VAL A 165 34.42 -12.06 -11.54
CA VAL A 165 35.64 -11.44 -11.00
C VAL A 165 36.34 -12.39 -10.01
N PRO A 166 37.62 -12.76 -10.22
CA PRO A 166 38.34 -13.71 -9.36
C PRO A 166 38.35 -13.32 -7.88
N ALA A 167 38.56 -12.03 -7.58
CA ALA A 167 38.56 -11.52 -6.21
C ALA A 167 37.21 -11.76 -5.50
N LEU A 168 36.09 -11.61 -6.21
CA LEU A 168 34.77 -11.87 -5.67
C LEU A 168 34.57 -13.38 -5.42
N ARG A 169 34.97 -14.22 -6.37
CA ARG A 169 34.89 -15.69 -6.21
C ARG A 169 35.67 -16.17 -4.99
N THR A 170 36.88 -15.66 -4.78
CA THR A 170 37.68 -15.95 -3.58
C THR A 170 36.98 -15.48 -2.30
N ALA A 171 36.43 -14.26 -2.28
CA ALA A 171 35.72 -13.75 -1.11
C ALA A 171 34.46 -14.59 -0.78
N ILE A 172 33.74 -15.06 -1.79
CA ILE A 172 32.59 -15.95 -1.63
C ILE A 172 33.03 -17.31 -1.07
N ALA A 173 34.09 -17.91 -1.62
CA ALA A 173 34.62 -19.19 -1.11
C ALA A 173 34.98 -19.10 0.39
N GLN A 174 35.63 -18.01 0.80
CA GLN A 174 35.98 -17.76 2.20
C GLN A 174 34.74 -17.58 3.08
N HIS A 175 33.74 -16.82 2.62
CA HIS A 175 32.46 -16.65 3.33
C HIS A 175 31.73 -17.98 3.51
N LEU A 176 31.63 -18.79 2.44
CA LEU A 176 30.98 -20.09 2.46
C LEU A 176 31.68 -21.10 3.39
N ALA A 177 33.01 -21.12 3.39
CA ALA A 177 33.76 -21.97 4.31
C ALA A 177 33.47 -21.61 5.78
N ALA A 178 33.49 -20.32 6.11
CA ALA A 178 33.26 -19.84 7.47
C ALA A 178 31.80 -19.95 7.93
N ALA A 179 30.85 -19.59 7.06
CA ALA A 179 29.43 -19.50 7.42
C ALA A 179 28.69 -20.83 7.25
N ARG A 180 29.09 -21.65 6.27
CA ARG A 180 28.32 -22.84 5.82
C ARG A 180 29.12 -24.13 5.81
N GLY A 181 30.42 -24.09 6.09
CA GLY A 181 31.29 -25.28 6.04
C GLY A 181 31.49 -25.84 4.63
N ILE A 182 31.23 -25.05 3.59
CA ILE A 182 31.45 -25.46 2.20
C ILE A 182 32.87 -25.08 1.80
N ALA A 183 33.73 -26.08 1.61
CA ALA A 183 35.07 -25.90 1.07
C ALA A 183 35.01 -25.76 -0.47
N ALA A 184 34.62 -24.58 -0.94
CA ALA A 184 34.53 -24.28 -2.37
C ALA A 184 35.88 -23.86 -2.94
N ASP A 185 36.25 -24.43 -4.10
CA ASP A 185 37.36 -23.91 -4.91
C ASP A 185 36.84 -22.69 -5.70
N PRO A 186 37.47 -21.50 -5.60
CA PRO A 186 37.08 -20.32 -6.38
C PRO A 186 36.98 -20.56 -7.89
N SER A 187 37.73 -21.51 -8.45
CA SER A 187 37.66 -21.87 -9.88
C SER A 187 36.30 -22.46 -10.28
N ARG A 188 35.59 -23.06 -9.32
CA ARG A 188 34.27 -23.72 -9.50
C ARG A 188 33.09 -22.83 -9.09
N ILE A 189 33.36 -21.58 -8.72
CA ILE A 189 32.32 -20.59 -8.42
C ILE A 189 32.01 -19.83 -9.70
N VAL A 190 30.74 -19.79 -10.08
CA VAL A 190 30.24 -19.00 -11.21
C VAL A 190 29.29 -17.94 -10.68
N ILE A 191 29.61 -16.66 -10.94
CA ILE A 191 28.74 -15.53 -10.59
C ILE A 191 27.53 -15.53 -11.52
N VAL A 192 26.34 -15.32 -10.99
CA VAL A 192 25.08 -15.27 -11.74
C VAL A 192 24.25 -14.07 -11.31
N SER A 193 23.20 -13.74 -12.06
CA SER A 193 22.32 -12.60 -11.74
C SER A 193 21.34 -12.88 -10.59
N GLY A 194 21.37 -14.11 -10.05
CA GLY A 194 20.52 -14.63 -8.99
C GLY A 194 20.14 -16.11 -9.23
N VAL A 195 19.32 -16.68 -8.35
CA VAL A 195 18.90 -18.10 -8.41
C VAL A 195 18.26 -18.47 -9.74
N GLN A 196 17.35 -17.64 -10.26
CA GLN A 196 16.65 -17.91 -11.52
C GLN A 196 17.62 -18.06 -12.70
N ASP A 197 18.72 -17.32 -12.69
CA ASP A 197 19.74 -17.36 -13.74
C ASP A 197 20.52 -18.68 -13.68
N ALA A 198 20.94 -19.11 -12.48
CA ALA A 198 21.54 -20.43 -12.26
C ALA A 198 20.59 -21.57 -12.66
N VAL A 199 19.32 -21.51 -12.28
CA VAL A 199 18.34 -22.53 -12.66
C VAL A 199 18.13 -22.56 -14.17
N THR A 200 18.08 -21.41 -14.84
CA THR A 200 17.96 -21.32 -16.30
C THR A 200 19.18 -21.93 -17.00
N LEU A 201 20.38 -21.65 -16.49
CA LEU A 201 21.63 -22.20 -16.99
C LEU A 201 21.65 -23.73 -16.88
N MET A 202 21.30 -24.27 -15.71
CA MET A 202 21.21 -25.71 -15.47
C MET A 202 20.11 -26.36 -16.33
N SER A 203 18.96 -25.70 -16.49
CA SER A 203 17.85 -26.19 -17.32
C SER A 203 18.29 -26.36 -18.76
N ARG A 204 19.02 -25.38 -19.32
CA ARG A 204 19.50 -25.43 -20.70
C ARG A 204 20.56 -26.50 -20.92
N LEU A 205 21.39 -26.75 -19.92
CA LEU A 205 22.47 -27.73 -20.01
C LEU A 205 21.97 -29.18 -19.88
N PHE A 206 20.96 -29.45 -19.04
CA PHE A 206 20.56 -30.81 -18.67
C PHE A 206 19.15 -31.23 -19.07
N LEU A 207 18.29 -30.31 -19.51
CA LEU A 207 16.89 -30.61 -19.83
C LEU A 207 16.59 -30.45 -21.32
N ALA A 208 15.88 -31.45 -21.82
CA ALA A 208 15.29 -31.55 -23.13
C ALA A 208 13.88 -32.14 -23.01
N ARG A 209 13.18 -32.23 -24.15
CA ARG A 209 11.79 -32.68 -24.20
C ARG A 209 11.63 -34.09 -23.60
N GLY A 210 10.77 -34.22 -22.60
CA GLY A 210 10.43 -35.51 -21.97
C GLY A 210 11.41 -36.02 -20.92
N GLN A 211 12.49 -35.29 -20.63
CA GLN A 211 13.31 -35.59 -19.45
C GLN A 211 12.60 -35.17 -18.17
N LEU A 212 12.80 -35.93 -17.10
CA LEU A 212 12.20 -35.66 -15.80
C LEU A 212 13.04 -34.65 -15.02
N ALA A 213 12.39 -33.62 -14.50
CA ALA A 213 12.93 -32.70 -13.50
C ALA A 213 12.03 -32.67 -12.26
N VAL A 214 12.62 -32.66 -11.07
CA VAL A 214 11.89 -32.75 -9.79
C VAL A 214 11.89 -31.41 -9.07
N VAL A 215 10.73 -31.03 -8.52
CA VAL A 215 10.53 -29.81 -7.73
C VAL A 215 9.69 -30.09 -6.49
N GLU A 216 9.89 -29.29 -5.45
CA GLU A 216 9.07 -29.29 -4.23
C GLU A 216 7.61 -28.86 -4.50
N ASP A 217 6.66 -29.41 -3.75
CA ASP A 217 5.23 -29.09 -3.79
C ASP A 217 4.65 -28.90 -2.37
N PRO A 218 4.35 -27.65 -1.94
CA PRO A 218 4.50 -26.40 -2.69
C PRO A 218 5.98 -25.98 -2.82
N GLY A 219 6.31 -25.26 -3.89
CA GLY A 219 7.67 -24.80 -4.17
C GLY A 219 7.74 -23.46 -4.90
N ALA A 220 8.96 -23.00 -5.20
CA ALA A 220 9.16 -21.78 -5.98
C ALA A 220 8.67 -21.94 -7.43
N GLU A 221 7.96 -20.92 -7.95
CA GLU A 221 7.45 -20.93 -9.32
C GLU A 221 8.56 -20.88 -10.39
N GLY A 222 9.63 -20.15 -10.11
CA GLY A 222 10.73 -19.90 -11.04
C GLY A 222 11.35 -21.17 -11.65
N PRO A 223 11.80 -22.14 -10.82
CA PRO A 223 12.37 -23.39 -11.31
C PRO A 223 11.40 -24.23 -12.13
N ALA A 224 10.16 -24.40 -11.66
CA ALA A 224 9.15 -25.17 -12.38
C ALA A 224 8.89 -24.59 -13.78
N LEU A 225 8.76 -23.27 -13.91
CA LEU A 225 8.58 -22.62 -15.21
C LEU A 225 9.83 -22.76 -16.11
N SER A 226 11.03 -22.67 -15.56
CA SER A 226 12.27 -22.87 -16.33
C SER A 226 12.39 -24.30 -16.88
N PHE A 227 12.05 -25.29 -16.06
CA PHE A 227 12.07 -26.70 -16.45
C PHE A 227 10.99 -27.01 -17.51
N GLU A 228 9.77 -26.51 -17.33
CA GLU A 228 8.69 -26.60 -18.33
C GLU A 228 9.09 -25.92 -19.65
N ALA A 229 9.74 -24.74 -19.59
CA ALA A 229 10.18 -24.02 -20.78
C ALA A 229 11.28 -24.77 -21.56
N ALA A 230 12.11 -25.55 -20.88
CA ALA A 230 13.07 -26.48 -21.50
C ALA A 230 12.39 -27.74 -22.08
N GLY A 231 11.11 -27.96 -21.80
CA GLY A 231 10.32 -29.10 -22.26
C GLY A 231 10.36 -30.31 -21.35
N ALA A 232 10.85 -30.17 -20.12
CA ALA A 232 10.91 -31.25 -19.14
C ALA A 232 9.50 -31.66 -18.66
N GLU A 233 9.38 -32.92 -18.29
CA GLU A 233 8.29 -33.42 -17.46
C GLU A 233 8.59 -33.08 -15.99
N LEU A 234 7.60 -32.55 -15.26
CA LEU A 234 7.77 -32.20 -13.85
C LEU A 234 7.31 -33.33 -12.93
N GLY A 235 8.21 -33.76 -12.04
CA GLY A 235 7.89 -34.52 -10.84
C GLY A 235 7.70 -33.58 -9.65
N PHE A 236 6.53 -33.61 -9.03
CA PHE A 236 6.22 -32.83 -7.83
C PHE A 236 6.34 -33.73 -6.60
N VAL A 237 7.09 -33.28 -5.59
CA VAL A 237 7.35 -34.03 -4.36
C VAL A 237 6.88 -33.21 -3.17
N GLY A 238 6.04 -33.80 -2.33
CA GLY A 238 5.45 -33.16 -1.17
C GLY A 238 6.49 -32.72 -0.14
N VAL A 239 6.08 -31.76 0.69
CA VAL A 239 6.89 -31.17 1.76
C VAL A 239 6.08 -31.18 3.05
N ASP A 240 6.71 -31.58 4.16
CA ASP A 240 6.13 -31.46 5.51
C ASP A 240 7.05 -30.63 6.43
N GLN A 241 6.82 -30.70 7.74
CA GLN A 241 7.58 -29.94 8.74
C GLN A 241 9.08 -30.29 8.79
N ASP A 242 9.47 -31.46 8.28
CA ASP A 242 10.85 -31.93 8.17
C ASP A 242 11.42 -31.74 6.73
N GLY A 243 10.72 -30.99 5.87
CA GLY A 243 11.11 -30.67 4.50
C GLY A 243 10.56 -31.64 3.44
N LEU A 244 11.22 -31.71 2.29
CA LEU A 244 10.88 -32.59 1.16
C LEU A 244 10.73 -34.05 1.62
N LEU A 245 9.74 -34.78 1.09
CA LEU A 245 9.43 -36.17 1.40
C LEU A 245 10.17 -37.15 0.47
N PRO A 246 11.24 -37.84 0.93
CA PRO A 246 12.03 -38.70 0.04
C PRO A 246 11.26 -39.91 -0.49
N ASP A 247 10.26 -40.41 0.25
CA ASP A 247 9.44 -41.55 -0.15
C ASP A 247 8.56 -41.26 -1.37
N GLU A 248 8.28 -39.99 -1.65
CA GLU A 248 7.53 -39.55 -2.84
C GLU A 248 8.44 -39.33 -4.07
N LEU A 249 9.77 -39.48 -3.91
CA LEU A 249 10.70 -39.33 -5.02
C LEU A 249 10.44 -40.39 -6.10
N PRO A 250 10.50 -39.99 -7.39
CA PRO A 250 10.22 -40.91 -8.49
C PRO A 250 11.24 -42.04 -8.54
N GLN A 251 10.76 -43.27 -8.74
CA GLN A 251 11.60 -44.47 -8.86
C GLN A 251 12.08 -44.67 -10.30
N ARG A 252 12.59 -43.60 -10.94
CA ARG A 252 13.14 -43.59 -12.29
C ARG A 252 14.15 -42.43 -12.46
N PRO A 253 15.04 -42.47 -13.47
CA PRO A 253 16.02 -41.42 -13.70
C PRO A 253 15.41 -40.02 -13.86
N ALA A 254 16.04 -39.02 -13.25
CA ALA A 254 15.74 -37.60 -13.36
C ALA A 254 17.03 -36.83 -13.62
N SER A 255 16.98 -35.76 -14.42
CA SER A 255 18.16 -34.96 -14.74
C SER A 255 18.52 -33.97 -13.63
N LEU A 256 17.49 -33.30 -13.08
CA LEU A 256 17.62 -32.23 -12.08
C LEU A 256 16.58 -32.38 -10.99
N LEU A 257 16.96 -32.05 -9.75
CA LEU A 257 16.05 -31.83 -8.64
C LEU A 257 16.36 -30.48 -8.00
N TYR A 258 15.36 -29.62 -7.86
CA TYR A 258 15.49 -28.34 -7.16
C TYR A 258 14.91 -28.46 -5.73
N ALA A 259 15.69 -28.06 -4.74
CA ALA A 259 15.29 -28.09 -3.33
C ALA A 259 15.79 -26.86 -2.56
N THR A 260 15.06 -26.51 -1.50
CA THR A 260 15.40 -25.42 -0.57
C THR A 260 15.63 -25.96 0.84
N PRO A 261 16.70 -26.77 1.06
CA PRO A 261 16.79 -27.63 2.23
C PRO A 261 17.07 -26.88 3.55
N ALA A 262 17.72 -25.71 3.49
CA ALA A 262 18.05 -24.92 4.67
C ALA A 262 16.82 -24.19 5.25
N HIS A 263 15.96 -23.70 4.37
CA HIS A 263 14.74 -22.98 4.70
C HIS A 263 13.79 -23.07 3.51
N GLN A 264 12.78 -23.93 3.62
CA GLN A 264 11.98 -24.32 2.46
C GLN A 264 11.12 -23.16 1.96
N PHE A 265 11.11 -22.88 0.66
CA PHE A 265 10.20 -21.88 0.09
C PHE A 265 8.91 -22.56 -0.40
N PRO A 266 7.72 -22.28 0.18
CA PRO A 266 7.41 -21.16 1.06
C PRO A 266 7.37 -21.47 2.58
N THR A 267 7.32 -22.73 2.99
CA THR A 267 6.89 -23.15 4.34
C THR A 267 7.87 -22.82 5.46
N GLY A 268 9.14 -22.64 5.11
CA GLY A 268 10.25 -22.43 6.02
C GLY A 268 10.69 -23.69 6.78
N ALA A 269 10.17 -24.87 6.41
CA ALA A 269 10.65 -26.14 6.95
C ALA A 269 12.16 -26.33 6.70
N THR A 270 12.87 -26.92 7.65
CA THR A 270 14.28 -27.28 7.47
C THR A 270 14.38 -28.78 7.15
N LEU A 271 15.02 -29.14 6.04
CA LEU A 271 15.22 -30.54 5.66
C LEU A 271 16.09 -31.26 6.70
N SER A 272 15.53 -32.30 7.33
CA SER A 272 16.21 -33.05 8.39
C SER A 272 17.47 -33.77 7.90
N ALA A 273 18.40 -34.06 8.81
CA ALA A 273 19.66 -34.73 8.48
C ALA A 273 19.45 -36.10 7.81
N ARG A 274 18.47 -36.88 8.28
CA ARG A 274 18.09 -38.17 7.69
C ARG A 274 17.64 -37.99 6.23
N ARG A 275 16.73 -37.05 5.99
CA ARG A 275 16.17 -36.81 4.65
C ARG A 275 17.19 -36.22 3.68
N ARG A 276 18.18 -35.46 4.17
CA ARG A 276 19.34 -35.04 3.37
C ARG A 276 20.12 -36.24 2.84
N ALA A 277 20.41 -37.22 3.70
CA ALA A 277 21.11 -38.44 3.29
C ALA A 277 20.29 -39.24 2.27
N GLU A 278 18.99 -39.43 2.52
CA GLU A 278 18.08 -40.14 1.60
C GLU A 278 17.98 -39.46 0.23
N LEU A 279 17.91 -38.12 0.20
CA LEU A 279 17.89 -37.33 -1.03
C LEU A 279 19.20 -37.47 -1.82
N ILE A 280 20.34 -37.44 -1.14
CA ILE A 280 21.67 -37.63 -1.75
C ILE A 280 21.80 -39.04 -2.33
N ASP A 281 21.40 -40.07 -1.57
CA ASP A 281 21.45 -41.46 -2.01
C ASP A 281 20.55 -41.70 -3.22
N TRP A 282 19.36 -41.11 -3.22
CA TRP A 282 18.46 -41.13 -4.37
C TRP A 282 19.10 -40.45 -5.59
N ALA A 283 19.68 -39.25 -5.41
CA ALA A 283 20.28 -38.50 -6.50
C ALA A 283 21.44 -39.28 -7.16
N ARG A 284 22.32 -39.87 -6.36
CA ARG A 284 23.42 -40.72 -6.86
C ARG A 284 22.91 -41.98 -7.56
N ARG A 285 21.88 -42.64 -7.00
CA ARG A 285 21.30 -43.86 -7.58
C ARG A 285 20.71 -43.62 -8.97
N PHE A 286 20.05 -42.49 -9.17
CA PHE A 286 19.32 -42.18 -10.40
C PHE A 286 20.07 -41.23 -11.34
N GLY A 287 21.30 -40.83 -11.01
CA GLY A 287 22.14 -39.97 -11.84
C GLY A 287 21.62 -38.52 -11.94
N CYS A 288 21.04 -38.00 -10.87
CA CYS A 288 20.43 -36.67 -10.81
C CYS A 288 21.39 -35.64 -10.20
N TYR A 289 21.47 -34.44 -10.77
CA TYR A 289 22.09 -33.30 -10.09
C TYR A 289 21.10 -32.59 -9.18
N LEU A 290 21.51 -32.32 -7.95
CA LEU A 290 20.76 -31.55 -6.98
C LEU A 290 21.08 -30.06 -7.17
N ILE A 291 20.06 -29.22 -7.33
CA ILE A 291 20.17 -27.76 -7.24
C ILE A 291 19.72 -27.39 -5.82
N GLU A 292 20.70 -27.15 -4.95
CA GLU A 292 20.47 -26.66 -3.60
C GLU A 292 20.36 -25.13 -3.64
N ASP A 293 19.14 -24.62 -3.53
CA ASP A 293 18.89 -23.18 -3.43
C ASP A 293 18.93 -22.72 -1.97
N ASP A 294 19.87 -21.82 -1.70
CA ASP A 294 20.15 -21.24 -0.39
C ASP A 294 19.93 -19.71 -0.42
N TYR A 295 18.78 -19.31 -0.95
CA TYR A 295 18.45 -17.92 -1.29
C TYR A 295 18.50 -16.93 -0.11
N ASP A 296 18.28 -17.40 1.12
CA ASP A 296 18.31 -16.63 2.36
C ASP A 296 19.31 -17.18 3.38
N CYS A 297 20.36 -17.87 2.90
CA CYS A 297 21.41 -18.53 3.68
C CYS A 297 21.96 -17.74 4.86
N ASP A 298 22.08 -16.42 4.70
CA ASP A 298 22.64 -15.51 5.69
C ASP A 298 21.61 -15.02 6.71
N ILE A 299 20.32 -15.34 6.58
CA ILE A 299 19.24 -14.80 7.41
C ILE A 299 18.62 -15.91 8.25
N ARG A 300 19.24 -16.17 9.40
CA ARG A 300 18.72 -17.11 10.41
C ARG A 300 18.76 -16.48 11.79
N TYR A 301 17.74 -16.77 12.59
CA TYR A 301 17.53 -16.13 13.89
C TYR A 301 17.84 -17.05 15.05
N HIS A 302 17.53 -18.35 14.92
CA HIS A 302 17.66 -19.36 15.96
C HIS A 302 18.31 -20.63 15.42
N GLY A 303 19.06 -21.33 16.27
CA GLY A 303 19.66 -22.64 15.99
C GLY A 303 20.87 -22.62 15.05
N SER A 304 21.67 -23.68 15.11
CA SER A 304 22.80 -23.90 14.19
C SER A 304 22.31 -24.37 12.81
N HIS A 305 23.04 -23.99 11.76
CA HIS A 305 22.77 -24.50 10.41
C HIS A 305 23.09 -26.00 10.36
N LEU A 306 22.19 -26.79 9.76
CA LEU A 306 22.57 -28.12 9.31
C LEU A 306 23.56 -28.01 8.15
N PRO A 307 24.50 -28.95 8.00
CA PRO A 307 25.39 -29.00 6.85
C PRO A 307 24.59 -28.94 5.53
N PRO A 308 24.94 -28.02 4.61
CA PRO A 308 24.36 -27.97 3.27
C PRO A 308 24.55 -29.30 2.53
N LEU A 309 23.65 -29.62 1.60
CA LEU A 309 23.78 -30.77 0.70
C LEU A 309 25.11 -30.70 -0.05
N ALA A 310 25.54 -29.52 -0.49
CA ALA A 310 26.81 -29.35 -1.18
C ALA A 310 28.04 -29.61 -0.31
N ALA A 311 27.94 -29.52 1.02
CA ALA A 311 29.02 -29.93 1.92
C ALA A 311 29.07 -31.46 2.08
N LEU A 312 27.93 -32.14 1.98
CA LEU A 312 27.79 -33.59 2.16
C LEU A 312 28.02 -34.38 0.85
N ALA A 313 27.64 -33.80 -0.29
CA ALA A 313 27.70 -34.41 -1.61
C ALA A 313 28.11 -33.38 -2.68
N PRO A 314 29.36 -32.86 -2.63
CA PRO A 314 29.87 -31.88 -3.60
C PRO A 314 30.00 -32.44 -5.03
N ASP A 315 29.96 -33.77 -5.19
CA ASP A 315 30.03 -34.48 -6.46
C ASP A 315 28.76 -34.34 -7.32
N CYS A 316 27.59 -34.24 -6.69
CA CYS A 316 26.30 -34.21 -7.37
C CYS A 316 25.41 -33.01 -6.99
N THR A 317 25.91 -32.07 -6.20
CA THR A 317 25.14 -30.90 -5.75
C THR A 317 25.70 -29.59 -6.29
N VAL A 318 24.86 -28.83 -6.99
CA VAL A 318 25.08 -27.45 -7.35
C VAL A 318 24.50 -26.56 -6.26
N HIS A 319 25.36 -25.93 -5.47
CA HIS A 319 24.94 -24.97 -4.45
C HIS A 319 24.66 -23.62 -5.11
N VAL A 320 23.52 -23.01 -4.85
CA VAL A 320 23.13 -21.70 -5.41
C VAL A 320 22.85 -20.73 -4.28
N GLY A 321 23.61 -19.64 -4.24
CA GLY A 321 23.45 -18.57 -3.25
C GLY A 321 23.07 -17.24 -3.89
N SER A 322 22.51 -16.34 -3.06
CA SER A 322 22.02 -15.03 -3.51
C SER A 322 22.33 -13.94 -2.49
N PHE A 323 22.70 -12.75 -2.98
CA PHE A 323 22.85 -11.58 -2.12
C PHE A 323 21.54 -10.79 -1.97
N THR A 324 20.44 -11.27 -2.55
CA THR A 324 19.16 -10.55 -2.58
C THR A 324 18.59 -10.28 -1.18
N ALA A 325 18.64 -11.27 -0.28
CA ALA A 325 18.16 -11.14 1.09
C ALA A 325 19.01 -10.15 1.94
N SER A 326 20.32 -10.09 1.66
CA SER A 326 21.29 -9.33 2.45
C SER A 326 21.53 -7.90 1.95
N LEU A 327 21.51 -7.68 0.63
CA LEU A 327 21.83 -6.40 -0.02
C LEU A 327 20.71 -5.90 -0.94
N GLY A 328 19.98 -6.79 -1.60
CA GLY A 328 18.83 -6.44 -2.45
C GLY A 328 18.96 -6.85 -3.91
N ALA A 329 17.80 -7.14 -4.52
CA ALA A 329 17.69 -7.66 -5.89
C ALA A 329 18.15 -6.67 -6.97
N GLY A 330 18.31 -5.38 -6.64
CA GLY A 330 18.74 -4.34 -7.59
C GLY A 330 20.17 -4.53 -8.10
N LEU A 331 21.04 -5.19 -7.32
CA LEU A 331 22.42 -5.45 -7.71
C LEU A 331 22.57 -6.62 -8.69
N ARG A 332 21.59 -7.54 -8.73
CA ARG A 332 21.63 -8.77 -9.55
C ARG A 332 22.94 -9.54 -9.38
N LEU A 333 23.26 -9.86 -8.11
CA LEU A 333 24.42 -10.67 -7.77
C LEU A 333 23.98 -11.93 -7.00
N GLY A 334 24.39 -13.08 -7.52
CA GLY A 334 24.33 -14.39 -6.90
C GLY A 334 25.51 -15.23 -7.38
N TYR A 335 25.58 -16.47 -6.93
CA TYR A 335 26.65 -17.39 -7.31
C TYR A 335 26.15 -18.84 -7.30
N MET A 336 26.87 -19.69 -8.03
CA MET A 336 26.73 -21.14 -7.91
C MET A 336 28.09 -21.78 -7.68
N VAL A 337 28.16 -22.74 -6.75
CA VAL A 337 29.30 -23.64 -6.58
C VAL A 337 28.99 -24.90 -7.36
N VAL A 338 29.78 -25.16 -8.38
CA VAL A 338 29.49 -26.19 -9.38
C VAL A 338 30.36 -27.44 -9.12
N PRO A 339 29.80 -28.66 -9.21
CA PRO A 339 30.60 -29.88 -9.21
C PRO A 339 31.68 -29.85 -10.29
N GLU A 340 32.87 -30.35 -9.95
CA GLU A 340 34.03 -30.34 -10.83
C GLU A 340 33.76 -30.93 -12.23
N PRO A 341 33.06 -32.07 -12.39
CA PRO A 341 32.85 -32.68 -13.71
C PRO A 341 32.04 -31.81 -14.69
N ILE A 342 31.26 -30.84 -14.19
CA ILE A 342 30.35 -30.04 -15.02
C ILE A 342 30.72 -28.55 -15.04
N ALA A 343 31.73 -28.12 -14.29
CA ALA A 343 32.12 -26.71 -14.18
C ALA A 343 32.44 -26.07 -15.54
N ALA A 344 33.23 -26.75 -16.38
CA ALA A 344 33.57 -26.26 -17.72
C ALA A 344 32.34 -26.12 -18.63
N ALA A 345 31.41 -27.09 -18.56
CA ALA A 345 30.19 -27.08 -19.36
C ALA A 345 29.24 -25.94 -18.93
N VAL A 346 29.13 -25.67 -17.64
CA VAL A 346 28.34 -24.57 -17.09
C VAL A 346 28.90 -23.21 -17.55
N ILE A 347 30.22 -23.03 -17.53
CA ILE A 347 30.87 -21.79 -18.02
C ILE A 347 30.69 -21.63 -19.53
N ALA A 348 30.80 -22.71 -20.30
CA ALA A 348 30.57 -22.69 -21.74
C ALA A 348 29.12 -22.30 -22.06
N GLU A 349 28.13 -22.89 -21.37
CA GLU A 349 26.71 -22.53 -21.56
C GLU A 349 26.44 -21.08 -21.15
N LYS A 350 27.07 -20.60 -20.07
CA LYS A 350 26.94 -19.19 -19.65
C LYS A 350 27.46 -18.25 -20.73
N THR A 351 28.58 -18.58 -21.38
CA THR A 351 29.15 -17.80 -22.49
C THR A 351 28.15 -17.59 -23.63
N LEU A 352 27.25 -18.55 -23.87
CA LEU A 352 26.20 -18.44 -24.90
C LEU A 352 25.04 -17.53 -24.49
N LEU A 353 24.82 -17.33 -23.19
CA LEU A 353 23.78 -16.45 -22.64
C LEU A 353 24.30 -15.03 -22.42
N THR A 354 25.45 -14.89 -21.77
CA THR A 354 26.10 -13.62 -21.49
C THR A 354 27.62 -13.76 -21.62
N HIS A 355 28.26 -12.83 -22.33
CA HIS A 355 29.74 -12.77 -22.44
C HIS A 355 30.43 -12.24 -21.16
N GLY A 356 29.70 -12.13 -20.05
CA GLY A 356 30.19 -11.62 -18.78
C GLY A 356 29.06 -11.10 -17.89
N SER A 357 29.44 -10.52 -16.76
CA SER A 357 28.55 -9.82 -15.82
C SER A 357 29.18 -8.48 -15.45
N SER A 358 28.38 -7.50 -15.03
CA SER A 358 28.89 -6.14 -14.76
C SER A 358 30.05 -6.16 -13.75
N TRP A 359 31.20 -5.64 -14.16
CA TRP A 359 32.45 -5.73 -13.40
C TRP A 359 32.42 -4.88 -12.13
N LEU A 360 31.87 -3.66 -12.21
CA LEU A 360 31.98 -2.66 -11.16
C LEU A 360 31.27 -3.08 -9.86
N GLU A 361 30.08 -3.66 -9.96
CA GLU A 361 29.34 -4.19 -8.82
C GLU A 361 30.04 -5.40 -8.18
N GLN A 362 30.66 -6.26 -9.01
CA GLN A 362 31.40 -7.42 -8.52
C GLN A 362 32.68 -7.03 -7.77
N ALA A 363 33.48 -6.11 -8.35
CA ALA A 363 34.68 -5.59 -7.71
C ALA A 363 34.36 -4.89 -6.37
N THR A 364 33.31 -4.08 -6.37
CA THR A 364 32.82 -3.39 -5.16
C THR A 364 32.40 -4.39 -4.08
N LEU A 365 31.67 -5.45 -4.45
CA LEU A 365 31.26 -6.48 -3.49
C LEU A 365 32.47 -7.26 -2.96
N ALA A 366 33.46 -7.57 -3.79
CA ALA A 366 34.67 -8.26 -3.37
C ALA A 366 35.38 -7.50 -2.24
N ASP A 367 35.62 -6.21 -2.41
CA ASP A 367 36.26 -5.35 -1.39
C ASP A 367 35.36 -5.16 -0.16
N PHE A 368 34.04 -5.10 -0.34
CA PHE A 368 33.08 -5.01 0.76
C PHE A 368 33.10 -6.26 1.65
N MET A 369 33.25 -7.44 1.05
CA MET A 369 33.41 -8.71 1.76
C MET A 369 34.80 -8.81 2.40
N HIS A 370 35.86 -8.53 1.65
CA HIS A 370 37.24 -8.66 2.12
C HIS A 370 37.56 -7.73 3.30
N SER A 371 37.00 -6.52 3.31
CA SER A 371 37.18 -5.57 4.41
C SER A 371 36.41 -5.93 5.70
N GLY A 372 35.64 -7.03 5.72
CA GLY A 372 34.78 -7.41 6.84
C GLY A 372 33.52 -6.53 7.01
N ALA A 373 33.34 -5.52 6.14
CA ALA A 373 32.19 -4.63 6.20
C ALA A 373 30.87 -5.36 5.89
N TYR A 374 30.92 -6.41 5.06
CA TYR A 374 29.80 -7.31 4.80
C TYR A 374 29.35 -8.07 6.05
N ALA A 375 30.26 -8.68 6.79
CA ALA A 375 29.93 -9.41 8.03
C ALA A 375 29.26 -8.49 9.07
N ASN A 376 29.80 -7.29 9.26
CA ASN A 376 29.20 -6.27 10.13
C ASN A 376 27.82 -5.80 9.64
N HIS A 377 27.62 -5.77 8.33
CA HIS A 377 26.31 -5.47 7.73
C HIS A 377 25.30 -6.57 8.00
N LEU A 378 25.68 -7.84 7.85
CA LEU A 378 24.82 -8.98 8.16
C LEU A 378 24.32 -8.98 9.61
N LEU A 379 25.17 -8.62 10.58
CA LEU A 379 24.77 -8.50 11.98
C LEU A 379 23.61 -7.50 12.17
N ARG A 380 23.67 -6.34 11.50
CA ARG A 380 22.60 -5.32 11.58
C ARG A 380 21.33 -5.78 10.88
N VAL A 381 21.46 -6.40 9.70
CA VAL A 381 20.33 -6.90 8.92
C VAL A 381 19.59 -8.00 9.68
N ARG A 382 20.31 -8.97 10.26
CA ARG A 382 19.73 -10.04 11.08
C ARG A 382 18.98 -9.51 12.28
N ALA A 383 19.54 -8.52 12.99
CA ALA A 383 18.88 -7.91 14.12
C ALA A 383 17.56 -7.23 13.72
N HIS A 384 17.58 -6.40 12.68
CA HIS A 384 16.38 -5.72 12.20
C HIS A 384 15.29 -6.70 11.75
N TYR A 385 15.65 -7.71 10.94
CA TYR A 385 14.66 -8.66 10.43
C TYR A 385 14.08 -9.55 11.53
N ARG A 386 14.88 -9.92 12.54
CA ARG A 386 14.38 -10.63 13.73
C ARG A 386 13.35 -9.78 14.46
N ASP A 387 13.66 -8.52 14.74
CA ASP A 387 12.77 -7.61 15.46
C ASP A 387 11.46 -7.36 14.67
N SER A 388 11.55 -7.26 13.34
CA SER A 388 10.38 -7.15 12.46
C SER A 388 9.53 -8.44 12.42
N ARG A 389 10.16 -9.62 12.40
CA ARG A 389 9.47 -10.91 12.50
C ARG A 389 8.71 -11.01 13.83
N ASP A 390 9.38 -10.69 14.93
CA ASP A 390 8.79 -10.79 16.27
C ASP A 390 7.62 -9.82 16.44
N ALA A 391 7.74 -8.61 15.90
CA ALA A 391 6.64 -7.64 15.85
C ALA A 391 5.45 -8.15 15.00
N LEU A 392 5.70 -8.84 13.89
CA LEU A 392 4.65 -9.43 13.05
C LEU A 392 3.90 -10.52 13.81
N ILE A 393 4.61 -11.45 14.43
CA ILE A 393 4.01 -12.52 15.23
C ILE A 393 3.20 -11.93 16.39
N ALA A 394 3.77 -10.97 17.11
CA ALA A 394 3.10 -10.30 18.22
C ALA A 394 1.84 -9.54 17.76
N ALA A 395 1.89 -8.82 16.64
CA ALA A 395 0.74 -8.10 16.10
C ALA A 395 -0.36 -9.06 15.62
N LEU A 396 -0.01 -10.17 14.97
CA LEU A 396 -0.97 -11.20 14.57
C LEU A 396 -1.66 -11.80 15.80
N ARG A 397 -0.90 -12.16 16.84
CA ARG A 397 -1.45 -12.68 18.10
C ARG A 397 -2.36 -11.66 18.80
N GLY A 398 -1.95 -10.39 18.83
CA GLY A 398 -2.71 -9.31 19.48
C GLY A 398 -4.06 -9.04 18.82
N HIS A 399 -4.17 -9.23 17.50
CA HIS A 399 -5.40 -8.94 16.75
C HIS A 399 -6.27 -10.15 16.44
N PHE A 400 -5.68 -11.33 16.27
CA PHE A 400 -6.39 -12.55 15.83
C PHE A 400 -6.37 -13.69 16.86
N GLY A 401 -5.78 -13.48 18.05
CA GLY A 401 -5.74 -14.46 19.14
C GLY A 401 -4.67 -15.52 18.94
N ASP A 402 -5.02 -16.79 19.11
CA ASP A 402 -4.09 -17.88 18.84
C ASP A 402 -3.90 -18.04 17.33
N VAL A 403 -2.67 -17.83 16.85
CA VAL A 403 -2.34 -17.83 15.42
C VAL A 403 -1.31 -18.92 15.12
N SER A 404 -1.57 -19.67 14.06
CA SER A 404 -0.63 -20.64 13.51
C SER A 404 0.20 -19.97 12.42
N VAL A 405 1.53 -20.02 12.59
CA VAL A 405 2.49 -19.46 11.65
C VAL A 405 3.61 -20.47 11.39
N ASP A 406 4.08 -20.54 10.14
CA ASP A 406 5.27 -21.32 9.76
C ASP A 406 6.39 -20.38 9.28
N GLY A 407 7.62 -20.90 9.28
CA GLY A 407 8.81 -20.20 8.78
C GLY A 407 9.46 -19.23 9.76
N GLU A 408 9.16 -19.34 11.06
CA GLU A 408 9.72 -18.42 12.06
C GLU A 408 11.24 -18.56 12.28
N ALA A 409 11.88 -19.65 11.85
CA ALA A 409 13.28 -19.92 12.11
C ALA A 409 14.26 -18.98 11.35
N GLY A 410 13.88 -18.46 10.18
CA GLY A 410 14.77 -17.72 9.29
C GLY A 410 14.05 -16.98 8.16
N GLY A 411 14.82 -16.45 7.22
CA GLY A 411 14.30 -15.83 6.01
C GLY A 411 13.65 -14.46 6.20
N LEU A 412 12.79 -14.07 5.25
CA LEU A 412 12.22 -12.72 5.13
C LEU A 412 10.69 -12.71 5.15
N HIS A 413 10.05 -13.87 5.31
CA HIS A 413 8.59 -14.03 5.29
C HIS A 413 8.13 -15.08 6.29
N LEU A 414 6.86 -15.01 6.67
CA LEU A 414 6.15 -16.07 7.39
C LEU A 414 4.96 -16.54 6.55
N ILE A 415 4.54 -17.78 6.77
CA ILE A 415 3.20 -18.22 6.38
C ILE A 415 2.28 -18.02 7.57
N TRP A 416 1.19 -17.30 7.38
CA TRP A 416 0.10 -17.21 8.34
C TRP A 416 -1.07 -18.09 7.89
N HIS A 417 -1.42 -19.07 8.72
CA HIS A 417 -2.60 -19.91 8.53
C HIS A 417 -3.83 -19.21 9.08
N LEU A 418 -4.76 -18.89 8.20
CA LEU A 418 -5.97 -18.15 8.52
C LEU A 418 -6.91 -18.99 9.40
N PRO A 419 -7.25 -18.54 10.62
CA PRO A 419 -8.12 -19.28 11.53
C PRO A 419 -9.54 -19.45 10.96
N PRO A 420 -10.26 -20.53 11.33
CA PRO A 420 -11.64 -20.73 10.90
C PRO A 420 -12.52 -19.50 11.17
N GLY A 421 -13.37 -19.13 10.21
CA GLY A 421 -14.24 -17.94 10.29
C GLY A 421 -13.70 -16.70 9.59
N ILE A 422 -12.39 -16.60 9.32
CA ILE A 422 -11.86 -15.60 8.40
C ILE A 422 -12.11 -16.04 6.95
N PRO A 423 -12.40 -15.14 5.99
CA PRO A 423 -12.47 -15.48 4.56
C PRO A 423 -11.21 -16.19 4.04
N ASP A 424 -11.28 -16.81 2.86
CA ASP A 424 -10.12 -17.46 2.25
C ASP A 424 -8.99 -16.46 1.92
N ALA A 425 -7.77 -16.98 1.71
CA ALA A 425 -6.57 -16.18 1.52
C ALA A 425 -6.68 -15.22 0.33
N VAL A 426 -7.29 -15.65 -0.78
CA VAL A 426 -7.47 -14.81 -1.98
C VAL A 426 -8.43 -13.66 -1.70
N THR A 427 -9.51 -13.92 -0.95
CA THR A 427 -10.45 -12.89 -0.51
C THR A 427 -9.75 -11.90 0.43
N VAL A 428 -9.03 -12.39 1.45
CA VAL A 428 -8.32 -11.52 2.39
C VAL A 428 -7.31 -10.64 1.67
N GLU A 429 -6.55 -11.18 0.71
CA GLU A 429 -5.66 -10.40 -0.16
C GLU A 429 -6.42 -9.30 -0.91
N ALA A 430 -7.57 -9.61 -1.52
CA ALA A 430 -8.38 -8.61 -2.24
C ALA A 430 -8.92 -7.51 -1.32
N LEU A 431 -9.40 -7.87 -0.13
CA LEU A 431 -9.89 -6.94 0.89
C LEU A 431 -8.76 -6.03 1.40
N ALA A 432 -7.64 -6.62 1.79
CA ALA A 432 -6.43 -5.93 2.23
C ALA A 432 -5.96 -4.92 1.18
N ARG A 433 -5.92 -5.33 -0.09
CA ARG A 433 -5.49 -4.47 -1.20
C ARG A 433 -6.39 -3.25 -1.38
N ARG A 434 -7.72 -3.38 -1.23
CA ARG A 434 -8.65 -2.23 -1.23
C ARG A 434 -8.37 -1.28 -0.07
N ALA A 435 -7.98 -1.83 1.09
CA ALA A 435 -7.54 -1.06 2.24
C ALA A 435 -6.11 -0.51 2.13
N ARG A 436 -5.43 -0.71 0.98
CA ARG A 436 -4.04 -0.33 0.72
C ARG A 436 -3.02 -1.08 1.57
N ILE A 437 -3.29 -2.35 1.86
CA ILE A 437 -2.37 -3.28 2.53
C ILE A 437 -1.98 -4.35 1.53
N GLY A 438 -0.68 -4.61 1.37
CA GLY A 438 -0.19 -5.72 0.56
C GLY A 438 -0.03 -6.96 1.43
N VAL A 439 -0.91 -7.95 1.27
CA VAL A 439 -0.74 -9.32 1.78
C VAL A 439 -0.95 -10.27 0.61
N TYR A 440 -0.32 -11.43 0.64
CA TYR A 440 -0.18 -12.26 -0.56
C TYR A 440 -0.68 -13.67 -0.30
N SER A 441 -1.68 -14.12 -1.06
CA SER A 441 -1.97 -15.55 -1.16
C SER A 441 -0.76 -16.28 -1.76
N LEU A 442 -0.64 -17.58 -1.52
CA LEU A 442 0.50 -18.36 -2.05
C LEU A 442 0.61 -18.22 -3.58
N GLY A 443 -0.52 -18.15 -4.30
CA GLY A 443 -0.52 -17.93 -5.74
C GLY A 443 0.07 -16.58 -6.16
N SER A 444 -0.28 -15.48 -5.49
CA SER A 444 0.28 -14.15 -5.81
C SER A 444 1.71 -13.98 -5.30
N ALA A 445 2.10 -14.74 -4.28
CA ALA A 445 3.46 -14.85 -3.75
C ALA A 445 4.40 -15.72 -4.62
N ARG A 446 3.97 -16.14 -5.81
CA ARG A 446 4.76 -16.94 -6.77
C ARG A 446 5.17 -18.31 -6.23
N VAL A 447 4.27 -18.92 -5.46
CA VAL A 447 4.36 -20.32 -5.06
C VAL A 447 3.68 -21.16 -6.13
N ARG A 448 4.38 -22.20 -6.58
CA ARG A 448 3.84 -23.24 -7.46
C ARG A 448 3.37 -24.42 -6.63
N PHE A 449 2.24 -24.98 -7.03
CA PHE A 449 1.66 -26.18 -6.44
C PHE A 449 1.01 -27.03 -7.52
N ARG A 450 1.03 -28.37 -7.34
CA ARG A 450 0.42 -29.30 -8.31
C ARG A 450 -1.10 -29.24 -8.23
N GLN A 451 -1.66 -29.24 -7.02
CA GLN A 451 -3.09 -29.14 -6.78
C GLN A 451 -3.40 -28.03 -5.78
N ARG A 452 -4.54 -27.34 -6.01
CA ARG A 452 -5.07 -26.39 -5.02
C ARG A 452 -5.70 -27.20 -3.88
N GLY A 453 -5.22 -26.97 -2.67
CA GLY A 453 -5.68 -27.62 -1.45
C GLY A 453 -5.90 -26.65 -0.29
N ALA A 454 -6.08 -27.20 0.91
CA ALA A 454 -6.36 -26.43 2.12
C ALA A 454 -5.31 -25.31 2.35
N LEU A 455 -4.02 -25.65 2.25
CA LEU A 455 -2.92 -24.69 2.37
C LEU A 455 -3.08 -23.50 1.41
N THR A 456 -3.31 -23.76 0.12
CA THR A 456 -3.45 -22.69 -0.89
C THR A 456 -4.65 -21.77 -0.67
N SER A 457 -5.69 -22.25 0.03
CA SER A 457 -6.90 -21.48 0.33
C SER A 457 -6.86 -20.77 1.68
N ARG A 458 -6.02 -21.22 2.62
CA ARG A 458 -5.99 -20.75 4.01
C ARG A 458 -4.66 -20.15 4.43
N ALA A 459 -3.68 -20.03 3.55
CA ALA A 459 -2.37 -19.47 3.88
C ALA A 459 -2.11 -18.13 3.19
N LEU A 460 -1.67 -17.14 3.96
CA LEU A 460 -1.09 -15.90 3.46
C LEU A 460 0.41 -15.89 3.73
N MET A 461 1.19 -15.47 2.73
CA MET A 461 2.60 -15.16 2.89
C MET A 461 2.76 -13.68 3.24
N LEU A 462 3.46 -13.42 4.34
CA LEU A 462 3.68 -12.07 4.87
C LEU A 462 5.19 -11.80 4.97
N GLY A 463 5.71 -10.99 4.05
CA GLY A 463 7.07 -10.46 4.12
C GLY A 463 7.20 -9.37 5.18
N TYR A 464 8.14 -9.52 6.10
CA TYR A 464 8.35 -8.55 7.19
C TYR A 464 9.62 -7.70 7.03
N ALA A 465 10.59 -8.17 6.23
CA ALA A 465 11.92 -7.60 6.18
C ALA A 465 11.99 -6.14 5.69
N ALA A 466 11.04 -5.68 4.88
CA ALA A 466 11.00 -4.30 4.37
C ALA A 466 10.25 -3.31 5.26
N LEU A 467 9.74 -3.75 6.42
CA LEU A 467 8.86 -2.95 7.28
C LEU A 467 9.48 -2.82 8.68
N SER A 468 9.36 -1.63 9.26
CA SER A 468 9.65 -1.41 10.67
C SER A 468 8.58 -2.05 11.58
N PRO A 469 8.90 -2.43 12.82
CA PRO A 469 7.93 -2.96 13.80
C PRO A 469 6.64 -2.14 13.90
N ARG A 470 6.75 -0.81 13.96
CA ARG A 470 5.59 0.10 14.02
C ARG A 470 4.73 0.09 12.75
N GLN A 471 5.34 -0.09 11.57
CA GLN A 471 4.57 -0.24 10.33
C GLN A 471 3.84 -1.57 10.28
N ILE A 472 4.46 -2.63 10.80
CA ILE A 472 3.87 -3.97 10.90
C ILE A 472 2.65 -3.93 11.82
N GLU A 473 2.79 -3.40 13.04
CA GLU A 473 1.68 -3.23 13.98
C GLU A 473 0.48 -2.51 13.36
N LYS A 474 0.72 -1.35 12.73
CA LYS A 474 -0.33 -0.58 12.05
C LYS A 474 -0.94 -1.32 10.85
N GLY A 475 -0.11 -2.04 10.10
CA GLY A 475 -0.55 -2.83 8.96
C GLY A 475 -1.48 -3.96 9.37
N ILE A 476 -1.11 -4.72 10.41
CA ILE A 476 -1.91 -5.82 10.93
C ILE A 476 -3.17 -5.33 11.65
N ALA A 477 -3.10 -4.23 12.40
CA ALA A 477 -4.28 -3.63 13.01
C ALA A 477 -5.34 -3.24 11.97
N ARG A 478 -4.89 -2.60 10.88
CA ARG A 478 -5.77 -2.22 9.78
C ARG A 478 -6.27 -3.42 8.99
N LEU A 479 -5.48 -4.48 8.86
CA LEU A 479 -5.90 -5.74 8.24
C LEU A 479 -7.03 -6.38 9.05
N SER A 480 -6.89 -6.39 10.39
CA SER A 480 -7.93 -6.86 11.31
C SER A 480 -9.23 -6.07 11.16
N ASP A 481 -9.18 -4.73 11.15
CA ASP A 481 -10.38 -3.90 10.96
C ASP A 481 -11.13 -4.22 9.67
N VAL A 482 -10.40 -4.50 8.59
CA VAL A 482 -10.96 -4.77 7.26
C VAL A 482 -11.59 -6.16 7.18
N ILE A 483 -10.98 -7.15 7.85
CA ILE A 483 -11.54 -8.50 7.95
C ILE A 483 -12.80 -8.47 8.81
N ASP A 484 -12.77 -7.78 9.97
CA ASP A 484 -13.93 -7.60 10.85
C ASP A 484 -15.09 -6.96 10.07
N ASP A 485 -14.85 -5.84 9.35
CA ASP A 485 -15.87 -5.15 8.55
C ASP A 485 -16.48 -6.06 7.46
N ALA A 486 -15.69 -6.96 6.85
CA ALA A 486 -16.15 -7.87 5.80
C ALA A 486 -16.96 -9.06 6.34
N ILE A 487 -16.63 -9.55 7.54
CA ILE A 487 -17.38 -10.60 8.24
C ILE A 487 -18.73 -10.05 8.73
N ASP A 488 -18.76 -8.79 9.17
CA ASP A 488 -19.95 -8.15 9.74
C ASP A 488 -20.98 -7.68 8.67
N ASP A 489 -20.61 -7.56 7.39
CA ASP A 489 -21.49 -7.08 6.32
C ASP A 489 -21.99 -8.22 5.39
N PRO A 490 -23.26 -8.68 5.53
CA PRO A 490 -23.86 -9.70 4.67
C PRO A 490 -24.11 -9.24 3.23
N ALA A 491 -23.97 -7.94 2.93
CA ALA A 491 -24.05 -7.37 1.59
C ALA A 491 -22.67 -7.22 0.91
N THR A 492 -21.58 -7.63 1.57
CA THR A 492 -20.28 -7.79 0.90
C THR A 492 -20.44 -8.79 -0.22
N ASP A 493 -20.63 -8.29 -1.43
CA ASP A 493 -20.71 -9.12 -2.62
C ASP A 493 -19.33 -9.71 -2.90
N MET A 494 -19.10 -10.89 -2.31
CA MET A 494 -17.90 -11.70 -2.49
C MET A 494 -17.67 -12.03 -3.96
N SER A 495 -18.72 -12.06 -4.79
CA SER A 495 -18.58 -12.28 -6.23
C SER A 495 -18.04 -11.05 -6.99
N ALA A 496 -18.34 -9.83 -6.53
CA ALA A 496 -17.78 -8.59 -7.07
C ALA A 496 -16.29 -8.38 -6.71
N LEU A 497 -15.77 -9.07 -5.68
CA LEU A 497 -14.36 -9.04 -5.29
C LEU A 497 -13.44 -9.74 -6.31
N PHE A 498 -13.96 -10.74 -7.03
CA PHE A 498 -13.21 -11.53 -8.01
C PHE A 498 -13.33 -11.02 -9.46
N ALA A 499 -14.27 -10.10 -9.75
CA ALA A 499 -14.56 -9.61 -11.10
C ALA A 499 -13.41 -8.79 -11.74
N ASP A 500 -12.54 -8.17 -10.93
CA ASP A 500 -11.43 -7.33 -11.41
C ASP A 500 -10.11 -8.08 -11.62
N GLN A 501 -9.98 -9.33 -11.16
CA GLN A 501 -8.70 -10.06 -11.21
C GLN A 501 -8.50 -10.86 -12.52
N PHE A 502 -9.57 -11.12 -13.29
CA PHE A 502 -9.50 -11.92 -14.52
C PHE A 502 -10.17 -11.28 -15.75
N ALA A 503 -10.62 -10.02 -15.67
CA ALA A 503 -11.29 -9.38 -16.80
C ALA A 503 -10.29 -8.95 -17.89
N PRO A 504 -10.41 -9.42 -19.16
CA PRO A 504 -9.76 -8.73 -20.27
C PRO A 504 -10.27 -7.28 -20.34
N PRO A 505 -9.48 -6.32 -20.88
CA PRO A 505 -9.86 -4.91 -20.89
C PRO A 505 -11.24 -4.73 -21.52
N ARG A 506 -12.23 -4.32 -20.71
CA ARG A 506 -13.61 -4.16 -21.16
C ARG A 506 -13.69 -3.06 -22.20
N VAL A 507 -14.11 -3.42 -23.41
CA VAL A 507 -14.76 -2.50 -24.33
C VAL A 507 -16.15 -2.19 -23.72
N PRO A 508 -16.56 -0.92 -23.58
CA PRO A 508 -17.85 -0.61 -22.98
C PRO A 508 -18.96 -1.09 -23.92
N ALA A 509 -19.74 -2.07 -23.46
CA ALA A 509 -21.01 -2.43 -24.07
C ALA A 509 -22.13 -1.53 -23.49
N PRO A 510 -23.19 -1.26 -24.26
CA PRO A 510 -24.28 -0.39 -23.80
C PRO A 510 -25.11 -1.10 -22.72
N GLU A 511 -25.44 -0.37 -21.65
CA GLU A 511 -26.24 -0.87 -20.53
C GLU A 511 -27.68 -1.22 -20.96
N PRO A 512 -28.21 -2.40 -20.60
CA PRO A 512 -29.64 -2.61 -20.49
C PRO A 512 -30.13 -2.11 -19.12
N LYS A 513 -31.23 -1.35 -19.14
CA LYS A 513 -31.91 -0.82 -17.96
C LYS A 513 -32.46 -1.95 -17.09
N LEU A 514 -32.15 -1.92 -15.79
CA LEU A 514 -32.79 -2.73 -14.74
C LEU A 514 -33.43 -1.81 -13.68
N ALA A 515 -34.59 -2.26 -13.19
CA ALA A 515 -35.53 -1.57 -12.31
C ALA A 515 -35.01 -1.30 -10.87
N PRO A 516 -35.66 -0.44 -10.07
CA PRO A 516 -35.00 0.32 -9.01
C PRO A 516 -34.80 -0.47 -7.72
N ARG A 517 -33.54 -0.72 -7.37
CA ARG A 517 -33.11 -0.79 -5.96
C ARG A 517 -33.18 0.62 -5.40
N HIS A 518 -33.76 0.82 -4.21
CA HIS A 518 -33.72 2.11 -3.52
C HIS A 518 -32.27 2.54 -3.30
N ARG A 519 -31.74 3.36 -4.22
CA ARG A 519 -30.40 3.95 -4.13
C ARG A 519 -30.41 4.96 -2.99
N GLN A 520 -29.58 4.75 -1.97
CA GLN A 520 -29.15 5.83 -1.09
C GLN A 520 -28.67 6.98 -1.96
N GLN A 521 -29.14 8.20 -1.69
CA GLN A 521 -28.70 9.36 -2.46
C GLN A 521 -27.35 9.82 -1.88
N PRO A 522 -26.28 9.88 -2.69
CA PRO A 522 -25.12 10.66 -2.32
C PRO A 522 -25.59 12.08 -2.04
N ALA A 523 -25.21 12.68 -0.91
CA ALA A 523 -25.52 14.10 -0.63
C ALA A 523 -24.98 15.02 -1.74
N LEU A 524 -23.98 14.53 -2.48
CA LEU A 524 -23.48 15.13 -3.71
C LEU A 524 -24.38 14.75 -4.90
N ARG A 525 -25.57 15.34 -5.01
CA ARG A 525 -26.33 15.39 -6.27
C ARG A 525 -26.57 16.83 -6.67
N ARG A 526 -25.96 17.25 -7.80
CA ARG A 526 -26.35 18.48 -8.51
C ARG A 526 -27.71 18.27 -9.20
N PRO A 527 -28.66 19.20 -9.05
CA PRO A 527 -29.58 19.55 -10.12
C PRO A 527 -29.30 20.97 -10.63
N ARG A 528 -29.60 21.19 -11.92
CA ARG A 528 -29.37 22.41 -12.71
C ARG A 528 -30.00 23.68 -12.10
N GLU A 529 -29.35 24.80 -12.40
CA GLU A 529 -29.82 26.19 -12.20
C GLU A 529 -31.27 26.40 -12.64
N PRO A 530 -31.98 27.35 -12.00
CA PRO A 530 -32.13 28.63 -12.67
C PRO A 530 -32.03 29.87 -11.78
N ARG A 531 -31.50 30.91 -12.42
CA ARG A 531 -31.64 32.36 -12.19
C ARG A 531 -30.81 33.02 -11.09
N ALA A 532 -29.94 33.89 -11.59
CA ALA A 532 -29.36 35.03 -10.92
C ALA A 532 -30.42 35.78 -10.08
N MET A 533 -30.21 35.78 -8.77
CA MET A 533 -30.54 36.93 -7.95
C MET A 533 -29.29 37.31 -7.18
N SER A 534 -28.86 38.53 -7.46
CA SER A 534 -27.79 39.24 -6.78
C SER A 534 -27.90 39.10 -5.26
N THR A 535 -26.95 38.41 -4.64
CA THR A 535 -26.69 38.58 -3.20
C THR A 535 -25.82 39.82 -3.00
N PRO A 536 -26.21 40.75 -2.11
CA PRO A 536 -25.40 41.91 -1.79
C PRO A 536 -24.10 41.49 -1.12
N SER A 537 -23.03 42.20 -1.46
CA SER A 537 -21.77 42.21 -0.73
C SER A 537 -22.03 42.51 0.75
N PHE A 538 -21.90 41.51 1.62
CA PHE A 538 -21.67 41.73 3.04
C PHE A 538 -20.16 41.72 3.30
N ALA A 539 -19.50 42.79 2.86
CA ALA A 539 -18.33 43.30 3.55
C ALA A 539 -18.83 44.16 4.73
N ARG A 540 -18.97 43.54 5.91
CA ARG A 540 -18.86 44.24 7.19
C ARG A 540 -17.96 43.41 8.10
N GLN A 541 -16.79 43.97 8.41
CA GLN A 541 -15.98 43.60 9.56
C GLN A 541 -16.82 43.87 10.83
N GLY A 542 -17.57 42.87 11.27
CA GLY A 542 -18.12 42.79 12.61
C GLY A 542 -17.42 41.64 13.31
N VAL A 543 -16.98 41.85 14.56
CA VAL A 543 -16.49 40.79 15.44
C VAL A 543 -17.48 39.62 15.36
N ALA A 544 -17.02 38.43 14.95
CA ALA A 544 -17.88 37.25 14.96
C ALA A 544 -18.41 37.08 16.38
N PRO A 545 -19.74 36.91 16.57
CA PRO A 545 -20.31 36.77 17.90
C PRO A 545 -19.61 35.63 18.63
N MET A 546 -19.26 35.84 19.91
CA MET A 546 -18.65 34.81 20.75
C MET A 546 -19.49 33.53 20.66
N PRO A 547 -18.89 32.35 20.42
CA PRO A 547 -19.67 31.14 20.29
C PRO A 547 -20.43 30.87 21.60
N VAL A 548 -21.65 30.36 21.50
CA VAL A 548 -22.53 30.06 22.63
C VAL A 548 -22.92 28.60 22.58
N LEU A 549 -22.98 27.97 23.76
CA LEU A 549 -23.52 26.63 23.90
C LEU A 549 -25.04 26.64 23.70
N THR A 550 -25.52 26.06 22.62
CA THR A 550 -26.95 26.09 22.24
C THR A 550 -27.72 24.88 22.73
N SER A 551 -27.08 23.73 22.92
CA SER A 551 -27.75 22.54 23.42
C SER A 551 -26.78 21.59 24.12
N ILE A 552 -27.30 20.92 25.14
CA ILE A 552 -26.62 19.86 25.89
C ILE A 552 -27.47 18.59 25.78
N TYR A 553 -26.83 17.47 25.43
CA TYR A 553 -27.48 16.18 25.32
C TYR A 553 -26.69 15.08 26.03
N ARG A 554 -27.44 14.16 26.64
CA ARG A 554 -26.96 12.84 27.05
C ARG A 554 -27.70 11.75 26.31
N TYR A 555 -27.08 10.58 26.20
CA TYR A 555 -27.63 9.39 25.55
C TYR A 555 -27.60 8.24 26.55
N PRO A 556 -28.59 8.11 27.46
CA PRO A 556 -28.50 7.20 28.61
C PRO A 556 -28.19 5.74 28.24
N ILE A 557 -28.75 5.28 27.12
CA ILE A 557 -28.50 3.95 26.54
C ILE A 557 -27.73 4.11 25.21
N LYS A 558 -26.61 3.39 25.07
CA LYS A 558 -25.84 3.33 23.82
C LYS A 558 -26.76 2.98 22.65
N GLY A 559 -26.72 3.80 21.60
CA GLY A 559 -27.50 3.60 20.37
C GLY A 559 -28.88 4.26 20.36
N LEU A 560 -29.46 4.63 21.51
CA LEU A 560 -30.81 5.21 21.58
C LEU A 560 -30.78 6.75 21.53
N SER A 561 -31.95 7.39 21.59
CA SER A 561 -32.14 8.82 21.35
C SER A 561 -31.45 9.74 22.36
N ALA A 562 -31.25 10.99 21.97
CA ALA A 562 -30.77 12.05 22.85
C ALA A 562 -31.84 12.45 23.88
N GLN A 563 -31.39 12.73 25.11
CA GLN A 563 -32.16 13.41 26.15
C GLN A 563 -31.57 14.81 26.35
N PRO A 564 -32.35 15.89 26.14
CA PRO A 564 -31.88 17.26 26.33
C PRO A 564 -31.67 17.58 27.82
N LEU A 565 -30.67 18.42 28.11
CA LEU A 565 -30.38 18.93 29.45
C LEU A 565 -30.31 20.47 29.41
N SER A 566 -30.77 21.14 30.47
CA SER A 566 -30.59 22.58 30.66
C SER A 566 -29.20 22.93 31.21
N SER A 567 -28.68 22.10 32.12
CA SER A 567 -27.31 22.16 32.64
C SER A 567 -26.76 20.78 32.97
N VAL A 568 -25.45 20.68 33.16
CA VAL A 568 -24.75 19.47 33.58
C VAL A 568 -23.53 19.83 34.43
N MET A 569 -23.33 19.13 35.55
CA MET A 569 -22.14 19.25 36.39
C MET A 569 -21.06 18.27 35.90
N LEU A 570 -19.93 18.79 35.42
CA LEU A 570 -18.83 17.95 34.91
C LEU A 570 -17.72 17.77 35.96
N GLU A 571 -17.08 16.60 35.93
CA GLU A 571 -15.90 16.30 36.74
C GLU A 571 -14.66 16.14 35.87
N ALA A 572 -13.50 16.54 36.39
CA ALA A 572 -12.23 16.45 35.67
C ALA A 572 -11.88 14.99 35.32
N LYS A 573 -11.54 14.74 34.04
CA LYS A 573 -11.16 13.44 33.47
C LYS A 573 -12.19 12.32 33.63
N LYS A 574 -13.43 12.63 34.02
CA LYS A 574 -14.54 11.69 34.10
C LYS A 574 -15.38 11.74 32.82
N PRO A 575 -16.13 10.67 32.51
CA PRO A 575 -17.01 10.69 31.35
C PRO A 575 -18.18 11.66 31.55
N PHE A 576 -18.87 11.96 30.45
CA PHE A 576 -20.06 12.81 30.52
C PHE A 576 -21.10 12.18 31.46
N PRO A 577 -21.62 12.90 32.46
CA PRO A 577 -22.48 12.33 33.49
C PRO A 577 -23.70 11.61 32.91
N HIS A 578 -23.87 10.34 33.31
CA HIS A 578 -25.00 9.49 32.92
C HIS A 578 -25.17 9.30 31.40
N ASP A 579 -24.11 9.55 30.63
CA ASP A 579 -24.09 9.33 29.19
C ASP A 579 -23.63 7.90 28.89
N ARG A 580 -24.44 7.17 28.13
CA ARG A 580 -24.18 5.80 27.67
C ARG A 580 -23.78 4.88 28.82
N VAL A 581 -24.38 5.07 30.00
CA VAL A 581 -24.15 4.23 31.19
C VAL A 581 -24.82 2.87 31.06
N PHE A 582 -25.77 2.74 30.14
CA PHE A 582 -26.38 1.47 29.74
C PHE A 582 -26.03 1.12 28.30
N ALA A 583 -25.97 -0.19 28.01
CA ALA A 583 -25.93 -0.71 26.65
C ALA A 583 -26.76 -2.00 26.56
N LEU A 584 -27.14 -2.36 25.34
CA LEU A 584 -27.92 -3.56 25.05
C LEU A 584 -26.99 -4.56 24.34
N VAL A 585 -26.56 -5.60 25.05
CA VAL A 585 -25.70 -6.67 24.52
C VAL A 585 -26.53 -7.55 23.59
N ARG A 586 -25.99 -7.88 22.43
CA ARG A 586 -26.67 -8.73 21.46
C ARG A 586 -26.79 -10.18 21.98
N PRO A 587 -27.89 -10.89 21.67
CA PRO A 587 -28.05 -12.30 22.05
C PRO A 587 -26.90 -13.15 21.49
N GLY A 588 -26.25 -13.93 22.35
CA GLY A 588 -25.14 -14.80 21.96
C GLY A 588 -23.81 -14.10 21.69
N ALA A 589 -23.71 -12.78 21.93
CA ALA A 589 -22.43 -12.09 21.86
C ALA A 589 -21.48 -12.59 22.98
N PRO A 590 -20.18 -12.80 22.69
CA PRO A 590 -19.19 -13.22 23.69
C PRO A 590 -18.84 -12.05 24.62
N TYR A 591 -19.74 -11.73 25.54
CA TYR A 591 -19.64 -10.59 26.44
C TYR A 591 -19.85 -11.04 27.89
N ASP A 592 -18.96 -10.60 28.78
CA ASP A 592 -19.03 -10.89 30.21
C ASP A 592 -20.11 -10.04 30.87
N LEU A 593 -21.27 -10.65 31.12
CA LEU A 593 -22.40 -10.01 31.79
C LEU A 593 -22.15 -9.78 33.30
N ALA A 594 -21.22 -10.50 33.92
CA ALA A 594 -20.91 -10.36 35.34
C ALA A 594 -20.03 -9.13 35.60
N GLN A 595 -19.23 -8.69 34.62
CA GLN A 595 -18.41 -7.48 34.69
C GLN A 595 -18.61 -6.57 33.46
N PRO A 596 -19.74 -5.85 33.37
CA PRO A 596 -20.01 -4.99 32.24
C PRO A 596 -18.99 -3.85 32.11
N ARG A 597 -18.24 -3.87 31.00
CA ARG A 597 -17.24 -2.87 30.63
C ARG A 597 -17.38 -2.45 29.17
N TRP A 598 -16.65 -1.40 28.79
CA TRP A 598 -16.52 -1.02 27.38
C TRP A 598 -16.17 -2.23 26.51
N GLY A 599 -16.74 -2.30 25.30
CA GLY A 599 -16.48 -3.36 24.33
C GLY A 599 -16.62 -2.88 22.89
N LYS A 600 -16.14 -3.68 21.93
CA LYS A 600 -16.28 -3.37 20.50
C LYS A 600 -17.76 -3.16 20.14
N LYS A 601 -18.01 -2.20 19.25
CA LYS A 601 -19.34 -1.75 18.83
C LYS A 601 -20.28 -2.92 18.45
N GLY A 602 -19.79 -3.93 17.74
CA GLY A 602 -20.55 -5.11 17.25
C GLY A 602 -21.14 -6.01 18.33
N LEU A 603 -20.69 -5.89 19.59
CA LEU A 603 -21.22 -6.65 20.71
C LEU A 603 -22.59 -6.12 21.18
N PHE A 604 -22.93 -4.88 20.81
CA PHE A 604 -24.13 -4.19 21.27
C PHE A 604 -25.12 -3.94 20.13
N VAL A 605 -26.39 -3.74 20.47
CA VAL A 605 -27.38 -3.20 19.54
C VAL A 605 -27.00 -1.74 19.21
N MET A 606 -26.97 -1.38 17.94
CA MET A 606 -26.40 -0.12 17.45
C MET A 606 -27.27 0.52 16.38
N LEU A 607 -27.54 1.82 16.53
CA LEU A 607 -28.23 2.60 15.50
C LEU A 607 -27.63 2.49 14.09
N MET A 608 -26.31 2.28 13.99
CA MET A 608 -25.64 2.05 12.71
C MET A 608 -26.17 0.82 11.96
N LEU A 609 -26.63 -0.23 12.64
CA LEU A 609 -27.17 -1.44 12.01
C LEU A 609 -28.70 -1.46 12.09
N GLU A 610 -29.26 -1.02 13.22
CA GLU A 610 -30.69 -1.07 13.53
C GLU A 610 -31.33 0.33 13.49
N GLU A 611 -31.75 0.78 12.30
CA GLU A 611 -32.30 2.13 12.10
C GLU A 611 -33.65 2.36 12.83
N THR A 612 -34.39 1.28 13.12
CA THR A 612 -35.67 1.33 13.85
C THR A 612 -35.53 1.90 15.25
N LEU A 613 -34.34 1.83 15.86
CA LEU A 613 -34.07 2.43 17.16
C LEU A 613 -34.19 3.95 17.18
N ALA A 614 -34.05 4.63 16.04
CA ALA A 614 -34.26 6.09 15.98
C ALA A 614 -35.74 6.49 16.09
N ARG A 615 -36.68 5.56 15.90
CA ARG A 615 -38.13 5.83 16.00
C ARG A 615 -38.59 6.09 17.42
N VAL A 616 -37.85 5.62 18.42
CA VAL A 616 -38.19 5.80 19.83
C VAL A 616 -37.41 6.95 20.46
N ARG A 617 -38.01 7.54 21.48
CA ARG A 617 -37.41 8.56 22.33
C ARG A 617 -37.30 8.02 23.75
N THR A 618 -36.20 8.31 24.42
CA THR A 618 -35.87 7.82 25.76
C THR A 618 -35.57 8.98 26.69
N SER A 619 -36.20 8.98 27.86
CA SER A 619 -35.88 9.90 28.95
C SER A 619 -35.57 9.07 30.20
N LEU A 620 -34.39 9.27 30.77
CA LEU A 620 -34.00 8.67 32.04
C LEU A 620 -34.15 9.72 33.15
N ASP A 621 -34.91 9.38 34.19
CA ASP A 621 -34.79 10.01 35.50
C ASP A 621 -33.64 9.33 36.24
N VAL A 622 -32.65 10.12 36.62
CA VAL A 622 -31.38 9.61 37.18
C VAL A 622 -31.53 9.24 38.65
N GLU A 623 -32.38 9.97 39.38
CA GLU A 623 -32.59 9.78 40.82
C GLU A 623 -33.36 8.49 41.07
N THR A 624 -34.42 8.27 40.28
CA THR A 624 -35.26 7.09 40.40
C THR A 624 -34.81 5.93 39.51
N SER A 625 -33.84 6.14 38.61
CA SER A 625 -33.47 5.20 37.53
C SER A 625 -34.64 4.76 36.65
N ARG A 626 -35.69 5.57 36.57
CA ARG A 626 -36.89 5.31 35.79
C ARG A 626 -36.70 5.78 34.36
N LEU A 627 -36.75 4.84 33.42
CA LEU A 627 -36.65 5.09 31.98
C LEU A 627 -38.05 5.11 31.36
N VAL A 628 -38.37 6.20 30.66
CA VAL A 628 -39.56 6.30 29.82
C VAL A 628 -39.14 6.18 28.36
N VAL A 629 -39.75 5.24 27.63
CA VAL A 629 -39.60 5.13 26.17
C VAL A 629 -40.91 5.54 25.50
N THR A 630 -40.85 6.50 24.60
CA THR A 630 -42.00 6.99 23.84
C THR A 630 -41.79 6.79 22.33
N GLN A 631 -42.87 6.68 21.58
CA GLN A 631 -42.89 6.73 20.13
C GLN A 631 -44.10 7.53 19.69
N ASP A 632 -43.94 8.47 18.75
CA ASP A 632 -45.03 9.32 18.27
C ASP A 632 -45.82 9.99 19.42
N ASN A 633 -45.11 10.46 20.45
CA ASN A 633 -45.62 11.04 21.71
C ASN A 633 -46.45 10.10 22.62
N HIS A 634 -46.52 8.81 22.34
CA HIS A 634 -47.15 7.81 23.19
C HIS A 634 -46.12 7.04 24.00
N ALA A 635 -46.35 6.84 25.30
CA ALA A 635 -45.47 6.03 26.15
C ALA A 635 -45.62 4.55 25.78
N LEU A 636 -44.54 3.95 25.29
CA LEU A 636 -44.46 2.52 25.01
C LEU A 636 -44.18 1.72 26.29
N ILE A 637 -43.25 2.22 27.11
CA ILE A 637 -42.95 1.64 28.42
C ILE A 637 -42.45 2.72 29.37
N THR A 638 -42.73 2.50 30.65
CA THR A 638 -42.03 3.15 31.75
C THR A 638 -41.48 2.07 32.66
N ALA A 639 -40.15 1.96 32.76
CA ALA A 639 -39.45 0.89 33.44
C ALA A 639 -38.51 1.43 34.51
N ASP A 640 -38.52 0.86 35.71
CA ASP A 640 -37.45 1.04 36.69
C ASP A 640 -36.28 0.13 36.30
N LEU A 641 -35.12 0.73 36.00
CA LEU A 641 -33.93 -0.02 35.57
C LEU A 641 -33.16 -0.68 36.72
N ASN A 642 -33.52 -0.40 37.99
CA ASN A 642 -32.99 -1.12 39.14
C ASN A 642 -33.76 -2.43 39.40
N ASP A 643 -35.02 -2.51 38.97
CA ASP A 643 -35.83 -3.73 39.07
C ASP A 643 -35.49 -4.73 37.95
N ALA A 644 -35.60 -6.03 38.26
CA ALA A 644 -35.40 -7.09 37.25
C ALA A 644 -36.53 -7.12 36.23
N GLY A 645 -37.79 -6.95 36.68
CA GLY A 645 -38.96 -6.91 35.80
C GLY A 645 -38.93 -5.72 34.84
N GLY A 646 -38.58 -4.53 35.35
CA GLY A 646 -38.40 -3.33 34.54
C GLY A 646 -37.34 -3.48 33.45
N ARG A 647 -36.19 -4.08 33.77
CA ARG A 647 -35.12 -4.38 32.79
C ARG A 647 -35.60 -5.35 31.71
N SER A 648 -36.19 -6.48 32.10
CA SER A 648 -36.67 -7.48 31.13
C SER A 648 -37.78 -6.94 30.24
N ALA A 649 -38.64 -6.06 30.74
CA ALA A 649 -39.67 -5.42 29.93
C ALA A 649 -39.08 -4.46 28.89
N LEU A 650 -38.00 -3.74 29.22
CA LEU A 650 -37.26 -2.93 28.25
C LEU A 650 -36.57 -3.81 27.19
N GLU A 651 -35.89 -4.88 27.60
CA GLU A 651 -35.23 -5.83 26.70
C GLU A 651 -36.22 -6.43 25.68
N GLN A 652 -37.40 -6.82 26.14
CA GLN A 652 -38.50 -7.30 25.30
C GLN A 652 -38.99 -6.22 24.33
N LEU A 653 -39.18 -4.98 24.78
CA LEU A 653 -39.57 -3.88 23.90
C LEU A 653 -38.53 -3.64 22.80
N ILE A 654 -37.24 -3.65 23.13
CA ILE A 654 -36.18 -3.49 22.13
C ILE A 654 -36.20 -4.63 21.11
N TRP A 655 -36.43 -5.86 21.55
CA TRP A 655 -36.56 -6.99 20.63
C TRP A 655 -37.74 -6.84 19.68
N GLN A 656 -38.88 -6.35 20.15
CA GLN A 656 -40.04 -6.03 19.30
C GLN A 656 -39.74 -4.92 18.28
N LEU A 657 -38.95 -3.92 18.67
CA LEU A 657 -38.51 -2.83 17.78
C LEU A 657 -37.44 -3.29 16.76
N VAL A 658 -36.75 -4.38 17.06
CA VAL A 658 -35.62 -4.91 16.30
C VAL A 658 -35.80 -6.43 16.09
N PRO A 659 -36.81 -6.86 15.30
CA PRO A 659 -37.16 -8.27 15.15
C PRO A 659 -36.05 -9.11 14.49
N GLN A 660 -35.07 -8.47 13.84
CA GLN A 660 -33.90 -9.13 13.26
C GLN A 660 -32.90 -9.67 14.32
N LEU A 661 -33.05 -9.32 15.60
CA LEU A 661 -32.27 -9.95 16.67
C LEU A 661 -32.75 -11.39 16.91
N ARG A 662 -31.80 -12.32 17.09
CA ARG A 662 -32.07 -13.74 17.34
C ARG A 662 -32.73 -14.03 18.70
N GLY A 663 -33.01 -13.00 19.50
CA GLY A 663 -33.62 -13.06 20.82
C GLY A 663 -33.61 -11.68 21.49
N ALA A 664 -34.13 -11.60 22.72
CA ALA A 664 -34.08 -10.38 23.50
C ALA A 664 -32.64 -10.01 23.87
N PRO A 665 -32.19 -8.77 23.62
CA PRO A 665 -30.86 -8.32 24.04
C PRO A 665 -30.79 -8.19 25.57
N THR A 666 -29.59 -8.16 26.13
CA THR A 666 -29.40 -8.01 27.58
C THR A 666 -28.96 -6.59 27.93
N LEU A 667 -29.70 -5.91 28.80
CA LEU A 667 -29.36 -4.59 29.29
C LEU A 667 -28.26 -4.71 30.34
N VAL A 668 -27.13 -4.05 30.07
CA VAL A 668 -25.99 -3.99 30.99
C VAL A 668 -25.73 -2.54 31.42
N ARG A 669 -25.25 -2.39 32.65
CA ARG A 669 -24.89 -1.09 33.26
C ARG A 669 -23.44 -1.12 33.72
N THR A 670 -22.69 -0.07 33.42
CA THR A 670 -21.35 0.15 33.97
C THR A 670 -21.42 1.01 35.24
N ARG A 671 -20.53 0.76 36.21
CA ARG A 671 -20.46 1.51 37.49
C ARG A 671 -19.55 2.74 37.39
N ASP A 672 -18.40 2.62 36.73
CA ASP A 672 -17.33 3.63 36.72
C ASP A 672 -16.92 4.09 35.31
N GLY A 673 -17.77 3.88 34.30
CA GLY A 673 -17.47 4.24 32.91
C GLY A 673 -18.70 4.43 32.03
N HIS A 674 -18.54 4.21 30.74
CA HIS A 674 -19.57 4.42 29.72
C HIS A 674 -19.34 3.52 28.51
N PHE A 675 -20.40 3.27 27.74
CA PHE A 675 -20.36 2.43 26.54
C PHE A 675 -20.14 3.25 25.26
N MET A 676 -18.98 3.90 25.15
CA MET A 676 -18.56 4.62 23.93
C MET A 676 -17.97 3.65 22.89
N ASP A 677 -17.52 4.17 21.74
CA ASP A 677 -16.82 3.38 20.71
C ASP A 677 -15.31 3.26 20.98
N LYS A 678 -14.80 4.00 21.97
CA LYS A 678 -13.42 3.95 22.47
C LYS A 678 -13.45 3.98 24.00
N PRO A 679 -12.43 3.44 24.69
CA PRO A 679 -12.38 3.42 26.16
C PRO A 679 -12.17 4.81 26.79
N ASP A 680 -11.85 5.84 26.00
CA ASP A 680 -11.49 7.17 26.49
C ASP A 680 -12.73 7.96 27.00
N ASN A 681 -12.55 8.75 28.07
CA ASN A 681 -13.54 9.65 28.68
C ASN A 681 -13.69 10.97 27.88
N VAL A 682 -14.09 10.88 26.61
CA VAL A 682 -14.21 12.05 25.72
C VAL A 682 -15.65 12.56 25.60
N ILE A 683 -15.80 13.88 25.48
CA ILE A 683 -17.07 14.59 25.28
C ILE A 683 -17.12 15.08 23.83
N SER A 684 -18.17 14.77 23.07
CA SER A 684 -18.25 15.20 21.67
C SER A 684 -18.87 16.59 21.55
N LEU A 685 -18.25 17.46 20.74
CA LEU A 685 -18.75 18.79 20.40
C LEU A 685 -19.01 18.94 18.89
N ILE A 686 -20.10 19.61 18.54
CA ILE A 686 -20.48 19.98 17.16
C ILE A 686 -20.68 21.48 17.05
N ASN A 687 -20.11 22.07 16.01
CA ASN A 687 -20.39 23.43 15.59
C ASN A 687 -21.53 23.45 14.55
N LEU A 688 -22.64 24.11 14.88
CA LEU A 688 -23.81 24.21 14.00
C LEU A 688 -23.52 25.03 12.73
N ALA A 689 -22.56 25.96 12.76
CA ALA A 689 -22.16 26.71 11.59
C ALA A 689 -21.48 25.81 10.53
N THR A 690 -20.72 24.80 10.96
CA THR A 690 -20.14 23.77 10.07
C THR A 690 -21.24 22.99 9.36
N LEU A 691 -22.30 22.61 10.08
CA LEU A 691 -23.43 21.88 9.49
C LEU A 691 -24.17 22.72 8.44
N ARG A 692 -24.51 23.98 8.76
CA ARG A 692 -25.17 24.87 7.78
C ARG A 692 -24.31 25.13 6.55
N SER A 693 -22.98 25.18 6.70
CA SER A 693 -22.08 25.28 5.56
C SER A 693 -22.15 24.03 4.66
N LEU A 694 -22.29 22.83 5.24
CA LEU A 694 -22.46 21.59 4.48
C LEU A 694 -23.83 21.50 3.81
N GLU A 695 -24.90 21.89 4.51
CA GLU A 695 -26.25 21.95 3.95
C GLU A 695 -26.30 22.85 2.71
N SER A 696 -25.69 24.03 2.79
CA SER A 696 -25.56 24.96 1.66
C SER A 696 -24.76 24.36 0.50
N GLN A 697 -23.64 23.68 0.81
CA GLN A 697 -22.76 23.11 -0.21
C GLN A 697 -23.38 21.88 -0.92
N TRP A 698 -24.16 21.08 -0.19
CA TRP A 698 -24.74 19.83 -0.70
C TRP A 698 -26.19 19.98 -1.16
N GLY A 699 -26.86 21.09 -0.83
CA GLY A 699 -28.25 21.33 -1.17
C GLY A 699 -29.23 20.36 -0.47
N ILE A 700 -28.86 19.90 0.73
CA ILE A 700 -29.67 19.00 1.56
C ILE A 700 -29.79 19.55 2.97
N SER A 701 -30.85 19.19 3.70
CA SER A 701 -30.93 19.45 5.14
C SER A 701 -30.30 18.31 5.94
N ILE A 702 -29.56 18.65 6.99
CA ILE A 702 -28.83 17.72 7.84
C ILE A 702 -29.21 18.00 9.29
N ASP A 703 -29.96 17.08 9.89
CA ASP A 703 -30.29 17.16 11.32
C ASP A 703 -29.03 17.03 12.21
N PRO A 704 -28.75 17.99 13.13
CA PRO A 704 -27.58 17.94 14.00
C PRO A 704 -27.53 16.72 14.94
N LEU A 705 -28.67 16.14 15.32
CA LEU A 705 -28.72 14.97 16.21
C LEU A 705 -28.19 13.70 15.54
N ARG A 706 -28.03 13.67 14.22
CA ARG A 706 -27.33 12.60 13.48
C ARG A 706 -25.91 12.37 14.00
N PHE A 707 -25.25 13.43 14.46
CA PHE A 707 -23.87 13.38 14.94
C PHE A 707 -23.73 12.94 16.40
N ARG A 708 -24.85 12.81 17.13
CA ARG A 708 -24.93 12.29 18.49
C ARG A 708 -23.91 12.92 19.46
N ALA A 709 -23.70 14.23 19.34
CA ALA A 709 -22.76 14.96 20.18
C ALA A 709 -23.39 15.31 21.54
N ASN A 710 -22.55 15.59 22.52
CA ASN A 710 -22.98 16.00 23.86
C ASN A 710 -23.22 17.50 23.91
N LEU A 711 -22.33 18.28 23.30
CA LEU A 711 -22.37 19.75 23.29
C LEU A 711 -22.55 20.25 21.86
N TYR A 712 -23.49 21.16 21.66
CA TYR A 712 -23.69 21.86 20.40
C TYR A 712 -23.48 23.35 20.63
N ILE A 713 -22.71 23.95 19.74
CA ILE A 713 -22.39 25.38 19.81
C ILE A 713 -22.80 26.07 18.52
N ASP A 714 -23.04 27.37 18.63
CA ASP A 714 -23.28 28.25 17.50
C ASP A 714 -22.55 29.58 17.68
N GLY A 715 -22.36 30.35 16.61
CA GLY A 715 -21.63 31.63 16.61
C GLY A 715 -20.15 31.51 16.20
N ALA A 716 -19.55 30.32 16.27
CA ALA A 716 -18.24 30.05 15.66
C ALA A 716 -18.34 30.04 14.13
N ARG A 717 -17.22 30.31 13.43
CA ARG A 717 -17.16 30.18 11.97
C ARG A 717 -17.24 28.71 11.56
N PRO A 718 -17.72 28.38 10.34
CA PRO A 718 -17.68 27.00 9.85
C PRO A 718 -16.26 26.43 9.93
N TRP A 719 -16.14 25.21 10.47
CA TRP A 719 -14.90 24.46 10.71
C TRP A 719 -13.94 25.03 11.76
N GLU A 720 -14.28 26.13 12.41
CA GLU A 720 -13.41 26.78 13.41
C GLU A 720 -13.08 25.86 14.60
N GLU A 721 -13.95 24.91 14.93
CA GLU A 721 -13.72 23.95 16.00
C GLU A 721 -12.49 23.05 15.74
N PHE A 722 -12.07 22.88 14.49
CA PHE A 722 -10.85 22.13 14.16
C PHE A 722 -9.58 22.89 14.52
N ASP A 723 -9.63 24.22 14.54
CA ASP A 723 -8.50 25.07 14.91
C ASP A 723 -8.27 25.06 16.43
N TRP A 724 -9.29 24.64 17.19
CA TRP A 724 -9.18 24.52 18.64
C TRP A 724 -8.47 23.26 19.10
N VAL A 725 -8.29 22.26 18.21
CA VAL A 725 -7.60 21.00 18.53
C VAL A 725 -6.22 21.28 19.13
N GLY A 726 -5.90 20.59 20.22
CA GLY A 726 -4.68 20.80 20.99
C GLY A 726 -4.75 21.96 21.98
N HIS A 727 -5.80 22.79 21.98
CA HIS A 727 -5.92 23.95 22.87
C HIS A 727 -7.04 23.78 23.91
N ASP A 728 -7.00 24.60 24.95
CA ASP A 728 -8.05 24.64 25.96
C ASP A 728 -9.14 25.65 25.59
N ILE A 729 -10.40 25.25 25.74
CA ILE A 729 -11.58 26.11 25.64
C ILE A 729 -12.32 26.12 26.97
N ARG A 730 -12.98 27.23 27.30
CA ARG A 730 -13.79 27.33 28.52
C ARG A 730 -15.26 27.47 28.16
N ILE A 731 -16.12 26.71 28.84
CA ILE A 731 -17.57 26.80 28.72
C ILE A 731 -18.12 26.87 30.14
N GLY A 732 -18.63 28.03 30.53
CA GLY A 732 -18.96 28.31 31.93
C GLY A 732 -17.73 28.15 32.83
N ASP A 733 -17.88 27.35 33.89
CA ASP A 733 -16.82 27.09 34.86
C ASP A 733 -15.90 25.93 34.43
N ALA A 734 -16.28 25.15 33.40
CA ALA A 734 -15.54 23.99 32.96
C ALA A 734 -14.46 24.35 31.93
N LEU A 735 -13.24 23.82 32.13
CA LEU A 735 -12.13 23.93 31.19
C LEU A 735 -11.95 22.61 30.43
N PHE A 736 -11.90 22.67 29.10
CA PHE A 736 -11.76 21.51 28.23
C PHE A 736 -10.51 21.59 27.38
N ARG A 737 -9.73 20.51 27.31
CA ARG A 737 -8.76 20.31 26.23
C ARG A 737 -9.50 19.77 25.02
N VAL A 738 -9.42 20.45 23.88
CA VAL A 738 -9.86 19.87 22.60
C VAL A 738 -8.81 18.85 22.17
N ASP A 739 -9.18 17.59 22.16
CA ASP A 739 -8.24 16.47 22.01
C ASP A 739 -7.94 16.18 20.54
N ARG A 740 -8.98 15.92 19.74
CA ARG A 740 -8.84 15.52 18.33
C ARG A 740 -10.13 15.72 17.54
N ARG A 741 -10.02 15.66 16.20
CA ARG A 741 -11.16 15.66 15.28
C ARG A 741 -11.98 14.37 15.40
N ASN A 742 -13.28 14.48 15.19
CA ASN A 742 -14.21 13.38 15.34
C ASN A 742 -14.57 12.75 13.97
N GLY A 743 -14.09 11.53 13.73
CA GLY A 743 -14.41 10.75 12.53
C GLY A 743 -15.83 10.17 12.56
N ARG A 744 -16.64 10.45 11.53
CA ARG A 744 -18.05 10.04 11.48
C ARG A 744 -18.23 8.66 10.84
N CYS A 745 -19.25 7.95 11.31
CA CYS A 745 -19.57 6.57 10.96
C CYS A 745 -21.01 6.48 10.40
N GLY A 746 -21.41 5.32 9.88
CA GLY A 746 -22.73 5.14 9.24
C GLY A 746 -23.95 5.43 10.12
N ALA A 747 -23.80 5.64 11.43
CA ALA A 747 -24.90 6.10 12.28
C ALA A 747 -25.42 7.49 11.85
N THR A 748 -24.56 8.36 11.29
CA THR A 748 -24.97 9.68 10.80
C THR A 748 -25.88 9.62 9.57
N ASN A 749 -25.97 8.45 8.93
CA ASN A 749 -26.80 8.23 7.76
C ASN A 749 -28.27 8.02 8.12
N VAL A 750 -28.57 7.73 9.39
CA VAL A 750 -29.93 7.50 9.89
C VAL A 750 -30.54 8.83 10.31
N ASP A 751 -31.71 9.15 9.78
CA ASP A 751 -32.49 10.29 10.20
C ASP A 751 -33.07 10.07 11.61
N PRO A 752 -32.83 11.00 12.57
CA PRO A 752 -33.24 10.80 13.95
C PRO A 752 -34.76 10.90 14.16
N HIS A 753 -35.53 11.42 13.20
CA HIS A 753 -36.99 11.56 13.29
C HIS A 753 -37.71 10.41 12.59
N THR A 754 -37.28 10.07 11.38
CA THR A 754 -37.95 9.04 10.56
C THR A 754 -37.38 7.65 10.80
N GLY A 755 -36.16 7.54 11.34
CA GLY A 755 -35.45 6.27 11.51
C GLY A 755 -35.07 5.61 10.18
N ARG A 756 -35.01 6.36 9.08
CA ARG A 756 -34.59 5.86 7.75
C ARG A 756 -33.17 6.26 7.43
N ARG A 757 -32.43 5.39 6.74
CA ARG A 757 -31.17 5.76 6.07
C ARG A 757 -31.42 6.52 4.78
N ASP A 758 -31.20 7.82 4.83
CA ASP A 758 -31.51 8.73 3.72
C ASP A 758 -30.29 9.45 3.14
N LEU A 759 -29.19 9.54 3.90
CA LEU A 759 -27.95 10.24 3.51
C LEU A 759 -26.71 9.34 3.61
N ASP A 760 -25.65 9.64 2.84
CA ASP A 760 -24.30 9.10 3.07
C ASP A 760 -23.32 10.21 3.48
N ILE A 761 -23.40 10.65 4.74
CA ILE A 761 -22.61 11.76 5.25
C ILE A 761 -21.10 11.43 5.25
N PRO A 762 -20.63 10.27 5.77
CA PRO A 762 -19.21 9.95 5.77
C PRO A 762 -18.62 9.80 4.36
N GLY A 763 -19.37 9.22 3.41
CA GLY A 763 -18.93 9.14 2.01
C GLY A 763 -18.87 10.52 1.35
N SER A 764 -19.85 11.37 1.61
CA SER A 764 -19.91 12.74 1.07
C SER A 764 -18.79 13.63 1.62
N LEU A 765 -18.48 13.54 2.92
CA LEU A 765 -17.32 14.22 3.52
C LEU A 765 -16.01 13.78 2.85
N ARG A 766 -15.82 12.46 2.64
CA ARG A 766 -14.60 11.95 1.98
C ARG A 766 -14.46 12.46 0.56
N ALA A 767 -15.57 12.49 -0.18
CA ALA A 767 -15.58 12.97 -1.57
C ALA A 767 -15.33 14.49 -1.65
N ALA A 768 -15.86 15.28 -0.72
CA ALA A 768 -15.74 16.74 -0.74
C ALA A 768 -14.41 17.25 -0.13
N PHE A 769 -13.91 16.60 0.92
CA PHE A 769 -12.80 17.11 1.75
C PHE A 769 -11.63 16.14 1.90
N GLY A 770 -11.72 14.91 1.37
CA GLY A 770 -10.67 13.89 1.51
C GLY A 770 -10.63 13.17 2.87
N HIS A 771 -11.51 13.52 3.81
CA HIS A 771 -11.64 12.91 5.14
C HIS A 771 -13.10 12.69 5.54
N LYS A 772 -13.37 11.94 6.63
CA LYS A 772 -14.72 11.72 7.18
C LYS A 772 -14.97 12.45 8.51
N GLU A 773 -14.09 13.38 8.86
CA GLU A 773 -14.10 14.10 10.14
C GLU A 773 -15.10 15.26 10.12
N LEU A 774 -15.80 15.47 11.24
CA LEU A 774 -16.70 16.60 11.48
C LEU A 774 -16.85 16.77 12.99
N GLY A 775 -16.70 17.98 13.55
CA GLY A 775 -16.69 18.20 15.00
C GLY A 775 -15.47 17.62 15.73
N VAL A 776 -15.41 17.80 17.05
CA VAL A 776 -14.22 17.48 17.86
C VAL A 776 -14.57 16.70 19.14
N TYR A 777 -13.57 16.04 19.71
CA TYR A 777 -13.62 15.46 21.04
C TYR A 777 -12.94 16.38 22.06
N LEU A 778 -13.54 16.50 23.23
CA LEU A 778 -13.09 17.29 24.38
C LEU A 778 -12.74 16.37 25.55
N ILE A 779 -11.80 16.80 26.39
CA ILE A 779 -11.51 16.19 27.69
C ILE A 779 -11.65 17.29 28.76
N ALA A 780 -12.54 17.08 29.73
CA ALA A 780 -12.68 17.99 30.86
C ALA A 780 -11.39 17.97 31.71
N ARG A 781 -10.66 19.09 31.74
CA ARG A 781 -9.46 19.29 32.55
C ARG A 781 -9.83 19.71 33.97
N GLU A 782 -10.79 20.62 34.07
CA GLU A 782 -11.38 21.12 35.31
C GLU A 782 -12.89 20.91 35.22
N GLY A 783 -13.47 20.40 36.30
CA GLY A 783 -14.91 20.23 36.42
C GLY A 783 -15.62 21.57 36.65
N GLY A 784 -16.93 21.60 36.45
CA GLY A 784 -17.75 22.80 36.60
C GLY A 784 -19.14 22.63 36.01
N GLU A 785 -20.05 23.55 36.32
CA GLU A 785 -21.39 23.55 35.75
C GLU A 785 -21.37 24.14 34.34
N VAL A 786 -21.90 23.37 33.39
CA VAL A 786 -22.10 23.77 32.01
C VAL A 786 -23.59 23.91 31.75
N THR A 787 -24.04 25.11 31.34
CA THR A 787 -25.45 25.48 31.17
C THR A 787 -25.70 26.00 29.76
N VAL A 788 -26.83 25.62 29.16
CA VAL A 788 -27.25 26.14 27.86
C VAL A 788 -27.34 27.67 27.91
N GLY A 789 -26.78 28.34 26.88
CA GLY A 789 -26.68 29.79 26.81
C GLY A 789 -25.35 30.36 27.31
N GLN A 790 -24.49 29.54 27.94
CA GLN A 790 -23.14 29.99 28.32
C GLN A 790 -22.27 30.27 27.10
N GLN A 791 -21.43 31.29 27.21
CA GLN A 791 -20.41 31.59 26.21
C GLN A 791 -19.31 30.53 26.24
N VAL A 792 -18.85 30.18 25.04
CA VAL A 792 -17.68 29.36 24.80
C VAL A 792 -16.54 30.32 24.51
N THR A 793 -15.55 30.35 25.39
CA THR A 793 -14.34 31.13 25.17
C THR A 793 -13.40 30.29 24.30
N PRO A 794 -13.24 30.62 23.00
CA PRO A 794 -12.29 29.93 22.14
C PRO A 794 -10.86 30.20 22.64
N PRO A 795 -9.88 29.39 22.23
CA PRO A 795 -8.51 29.59 22.66
C PRO A 795 -7.98 30.91 22.06
N ALA A 796 -7.10 31.60 22.78
CA ALA A 796 -6.44 32.82 22.30
C ALA A 796 -5.40 32.49 21.21
N VAL A 797 -5.87 31.99 20.08
CA VAL A 797 -5.07 31.64 18.91
C VAL A 797 -5.16 32.82 17.93
N PRO A 798 -4.05 33.31 17.37
CA PRO A 798 -4.10 34.31 16.30
C PRO A 798 -5.00 33.82 15.16
N GLN A 799 -5.88 34.69 14.66
CA GLN A 799 -6.76 34.38 13.53
C GLN A 799 -5.96 34.04 12.27
N SER A 800 -5.74 32.76 12.04
CA SER A 800 -5.45 32.17 10.73
C SER A 800 -6.07 30.77 10.80
N VAL A 801 -7.03 30.37 9.96
CA VAL A 801 -6.92 30.26 8.50
C VAL A 801 -8.31 30.43 7.86
N SER A 802 -8.38 31.12 6.72
CA SER A 802 -9.58 31.13 5.88
C SER A 802 -9.79 29.75 5.25
N TYR A 803 -10.86 29.04 5.58
CA TYR A 803 -11.40 27.97 4.71
C TYR A 803 -12.10 28.61 3.50
N HIS A 804 -11.31 29.21 2.62
CA HIS A 804 -11.65 29.32 1.22
C HIS A 804 -10.59 28.57 0.44
N SER A 805 -11.07 27.73 -0.47
CA SER A 805 -10.38 27.38 -1.71
C SER A 805 -9.29 28.39 -2.06
N ARG A 806 -8.02 28.03 -1.93
CA ARG A 806 -6.93 28.84 -2.48
C ARG A 806 -6.09 28.02 -3.43
N LEU A 807 -6.37 28.28 -4.71
CA LEU A 807 -5.36 28.68 -5.67
C LEU A 807 -4.22 29.46 -4.99
N VAL A 808 -3.01 28.95 -5.21
CA VAL A 808 -1.66 29.56 -5.16
C VAL A 808 -1.54 31.02 -4.70
N PRO A 809 -0.74 31.33 -3.66
CA PRO A 809 -0.22 32.66 -3.39
C PRO A 809 1.29 32.81 -3.73
N PRO A 810 1.79 34.06 -3.84
CA PRO A 810 3.05 34.39 -4.51
C PRO A 810 4.29 34.35 -3.61
N SER A 811 5.41 34.12 -4.31
CA SER A 811 6.84 34.26 -4.00
C SER A 811 7.28 34.77 -2.62
N GLY A 812 8.06 33.93 -1.94
CA GLY A 812 9.04 34.37 -0.93
C GLY A 812 9.71 33.23 -0.18
N THR A 813 8.93 32.26 0.31
CA THR A 813 9.44 31.12 1.08
C THR A 813 8.71 29.85 0.68
N GLN A 814 9.40 28.99 -0.06
CA GLN A 814 8.80 27.76 -0.57
C GLN A 814 8.51 26.80 0.60
N PRO A 815 7.25 26.37 0.82
CA PRO A 815 6.93 25.36 1.82
C PRO A 815 7.61 24.04 1.46
N PHE A 816 7.84 23.17 2.44
CA PHE A 816 8.48 21.89 2.25
C PHE A 816 7.57 20.77 2.73
N ILE A 817 7.31 19.78 1.89
CA ILE A 817 6.46 18.64 2.22
C ILE A 817 7.31 17.41 2.56
N CYS A 818 7.03 16.83 3.72
CA CYS A 818 7.57 15.55 4.16
C CYS A 818 7.13 14.45 3.19
N ARG A 819 8.08 13.68 2.65
CA ARG A 819 7.75 12.55 1.76
C ARG A 819 7.13 11.35 2.48
N GLY A 820 7.22 11.26 3.81
CA GLY A 820 6.71 10.13 4.60
C GLY A 820 5.21 10.23 4.89
N CYS A 821 4.75 11.35 5.43
CA CYS A 821 3.35 11.53 5.84
C CYS A 821 2.64 12.70 5.17
N TYR A 822 3.30 13.38 4.21
CA TYR A 822 2.77 14.56 3.52
C TYR A 822 2.58 15.79 4.42
N TYR A 823 3.15 15.76 5.63
CA TYR A 823 3.25 16.93 6.49
C TYR A 823 3.94 18.09 5.77
N ILE A 824 3.30 19.26 5.72
CA ILE A 824 3.87 20.45 5.07
C ILE A 824 4.51 21.31 6.17
N TYR A 825 5.83 21.34 6.18
CA TYR A 825 6.57 22.38 6.87
C TYR A 825 6.39 23.70 6.11
N ASP A 826 5.69 24.63 6.74
CA ASP A 826 5.60 26.00 6.28
C ASP A 826 6.64 26.85 7.04
N PRO A 827 7.66 27.41 6.36
CA PRO A 827 8.62 28.32 6.97
C PRO A 827 7.98 29.50 7.69
N ALA A 828 6.81 29.98 7.25
CA ALA A 828 6.09 31.05 7.92
C ALA A 828 5.56 30.60 9.30
N ALA A 829 5.14 29.32 9.41
CA ALA A 829 4.63 28.75 10.65
C ALA A 829 5.73 28.23 11.59
N GLY A 830 6.88 27.82 11.06
CA GLY A 830 7.94 27.17 11.85
C GLY A 830 7.47 25.86 12.47
N GLN A 831 8.18 25.34 13.49
CA GLN A 831 7.82 24.18 14.31
C GLN A 831 8.21 24.37 15.79
N PRO A 832 7.48 25.22 16.53
CA PRO A 832 7.88 25.67 17.87
C PRO A 832 7.98 24.52 18.88
N GLU A 833 7.12 23.51 18.78
CA GLU A 833 7.12 22.31 19.64
C GLU A 833 8.39 21.46 19.52
N GLN A 834 9.15 21.66 18.44
CA GLN A 834 10.44 21.01 18.20
C GLN A 834 11.60 22.03 18.20
N GLY A 835 11.38 23.22 18.75
CA GLY A 835 12.40 24.27 18.90
C GLY A 835 12.71 25.06 17.62
N VAL A 836 11.84 25.02 16.59
CA VAL A 836 12.02 25.77 15.34
C VAL A 836 11.07 26.96 15.32
N ALA A 837 11.59 28.18 15.40
CA ALA A 837 10.75 29.37 15.46
C ALA A 837 9.98 29.62 14.15
N PRO A 838 8.79 30.23 14.19
CA PRO A 838 8.10 30.74 12.99
C PRO A 838 9.01 31.69 12.20
N GLY A 839 8.95 31.64 10.87
CA GLY A 839 9.87 32.37 9.98
C GLY A 839 11.19 31.65 9.72
N THR A 840 11.49 30.53 10.39
CA THR A 840 12.73 29.77 10.15
C THR A 840 12.68 29.13 8.76
N ALA A 841 13.56 29.57 7.86
CA ALA A 841 13.71 28.95 6.54
C ALA A 841 13.99 27.45 6.68
N PHE A 842 13.42 26.62 5.80
CA PHE A 842 13.62 25.16 5.90
C PHE A 842 15.10 24.80 5.94
N ALA A 843 15.97 25.48 5.18
CA ALA A 843 17.42 25.27 5.21
C ALA A 843 18.05 25.50 6.61
N ALA A 844 17.54 26.47 7.39
CA ALA A 844 18.09 26.87 8.68
C ALA A 844 17.73 25.95 9.86
N ILE A 845 16.79 25.03 9.67
CA ILE A 845 16.45 24.02 10.68
C ILE A 845 17.64 23.06 10.90
N PRO A 846 17.97 22.59 12.11
CA PRO A 846 19.01 21.58 12.30
C PRO A 846 18.74 20.29 11.50
N LEU A 847 19.78 19.62 10.97
CA LEU A 847 19.61 18.34 10.25
C LEU A 847 19.06 17.22 11.14
N SER A 848 19.25 17.33 12.46
CA SER A 848 18.72 16.43 13.48
C SER A 848 17.22 16.62 13.73
N TRP A 849 16.62 17.67 13.18
CA TRP A 849 15.19 17.92 13.26
C TRP A 849 14.40 16.85 12.49
N ARG A 850 13.32 16.37 13.10
CA ARG A 850 12.51 15.25 12.60
C ARG A 850 11.09 15.71 12.34
N CYS A 851 10.48 15.22 11.27
CA CYS A 851 9.08 15.48 10.96
C CYS A 851 8.21 15.23 12.20
N PRO A 852 7.36 16.18 12.62
CA PRO A 852 6.55 16.05 13.83
C PRO A 852 5.53 14.90 13.73
N ASP A 853 4.97 14.68 12.54
CA ASP A 853 3.94 13.67 12.33
C ASP A 853 4.48 12.23 12.24
N CYS A 854 5.60 12.04 11.54
CA CYS A 854 6.11 10.69 11.23
C CYS A 854 7.53 10.41 11.69
N GLY A 855 8.23 11.40 12.26
CA GLY A 855 9.57 11.25 12.83
C GLY A 855 10.70 11.12 11.81
N THR A 856 10.43 11.24 10.50
CA THR A 856 11.47 11.11 9.46
C THR A 856 12.42 12.30 9.46
N ASP A 857 13.67 12.07 9.03
CA ASP A 857 14.69 13.11 9.01
C ASP A 857 14.29 14.30 8.12
N LYS A 858 14.74 15.50 8.49
CA LYS A 858 14.59 16.73 7.71
C LYS A 858 14.94 16.56 6.21
N SER A 859 15.94 15.73 5.89
CA SER A 859 16.36 15.44 4.51
C SER A 859 15.27 14.81 3.62
N THR A 860 14.21 14.25 4.22
CA THR A 860 13.10 13.63 3.50
C THR A 860 12.06 14.62 2.98
N PHE A 861 12.17 15.88 3.36
CA PHE A 861 11.28 16.94 2.88
C PHE A 861 11.74 17.45 1.52
N ARG A 862 10.77 17.81 0.68
CA ARG A 862 11.02 18.42 -0.64
C ARG A 862 10.19 19.69 -0.78
N PRO A 863 10.55 20.61 -1.69
CA PRO A 863 9.76 21.81 -1.87
C PRO A 863 8.33 21.50 -2.35
N HIS A 864 7.35 22.15 -1.76
CA HIS A 864 5.92 22.02 -2.01
C HIS A 864 5.49 23.13 -2.99
N LEU A 865 4.93 22.73 -4.13
CA LEU A 865 4.46 23.64 -5.20
C LEU A 865 2.92 23.57 -5.27
N PRO A 866 2.18 24.59 -4.81
CA PRO A 866 0.74 24.60 -4.96
C PRO A 866 0.35 24.92 -6.42
N GLY A 867 -0.53 24.10 -7.02
CA GLY A 867 -1.29 24.49 -8.24
C GLY A 867 -0.86 23.96 -9.61
N THR A 868 0.10 23.03 -9.75
CA THR A 868 0.38 22.43 -11.08
C THR A 868 -0.43 21.16 -11.31
N ARG A 869 -1.35 21.19 -12.29
CA ARG A 869 -1.57 20.00 -13.14
C ARG A 869 -0.25 19.76 -13.86
N SER A 870 0.54 18.80 -13.40
CA SER A 870 1.57 18.18 -14.22
C SER A 870 1.27 16.71 -14.31
N ALA A 871 1.26 16.21 -15.54
CA ALA A 871 1.43 14.80 -15.80
C ALA A 871 2.64 14.27 -15.01
N VAL A 872 2.53 12.99 -14.62
CA VAL A 872 3.57 12.09 -14.09
C VAL A 872 5.00 12.57 -14.41
N PRO A 873 5.89 12.72 -13.42
CA PRO A 873 6.44 11.62 -12.59
C PRO A 873 5.97 11.51 -11.14
#